data_AF-A0A960DKE7-F1
#
_entry.id   AF-A0A960DKE7-F1
#
_cell.length_a   1.000
_cell.length_b   1.000
_cell.length_c   1.000
_cell.angle_alpha   90.00
_cell.angle_beta   90.00
_cell.angle_gamma   90.00
#
_symmetry.space_group_name_H-M   'P 1'
#
loop_
_entity.id
_entity.type
_entity.pdbx_description
1 polymer ?
#
loop_
_entity_poly.entity_id
_entity_poly.type
_entity_poly.pdbx_seq_one_letter_code
_entity_poly.pdbx_strand_id
1 'polypeptide(L)'
;PGSFFRREGRPTEDAILTCRLTDRPLRPAFPDGFRNETQVVLTILGADMENPHDVLAINAASASLMISGIPFEGPIGAVRVAYSQSGEWIPHPTYAEGDESTFELVVAGRQLDNGDVAIMMVEAGGTTKSFDYYADGAPKVDEGALARGLEASKTWIKDSISLQRQLVASVIATRGPIVPMEYTVALDYAPEVMDAVAPIATPALSAAVAIAGKAERNAATDAAAAEAIAQLCGEGAAFAGRDKEVKEAVRSLTKKLVRKRIVEEGLRIDGRGPRDLRPLSSEVGVLPTAHGTGLFQRGETQVMNVCTMAMPRMNQLLDTLSPETNKYFLFHYNMAPWANGETGRVGSPKRREIGHGALAARALLPVLPGQENFNYALRLVAEVLSSNGSTSMASVCSGSLALMDAGVPIRAAVAGIAMGLVYAEGKYTTLTDILGAEDAFGDMDFKVAGTADAITALQLDTKIDGIPAEVLAAALDQAKDARMEILANMNACLAAPREEVAATAPKIITITIPMDKIGEVIGPKGKVINTIVQETGADIAVDDDGAQGIVTIGAVEAWRMEEAKSRIQNIVSPPMAEVGKVYPGRVVNITKFGAFVNILPGRDGLVHISKLGKGKRINNVEDVLTLGQEIEVVVEEIDEKGKVSLTPTDAWNPVIAEGAGGSHGSSSRRSDDEGGSSAAAEGGAVAVSFDDEFDAELAGELGDLGPGGEAGGHERNDRGGDRGGRGGDRGGRGGDRGGDRGGRRRHR
;
A
#
# COMPACT_ATOMS: atom_id res chain seq x y z
N PRO A 1 13.24 3.82 -15.05
CA PRO A 1 11.79 3.54 -14.91
C PRO A 1 11.38 2.22 -15.59
N GLY A 2 10.97 1.24 -14.78
CA GLY A 2 10.35 -0.02 -15.18
C GLY A 2 8.92 0.12 -15.71
N SER A 3 8.33 1.31 -15.66
CA SER A 3 7.02 1.61 -16.26
C SER A 3 6.96 1.22 -17.75
N PHE A 4 5.75 0.91 -18.26
CA PHE A 4 5.54 0.49 -19.65
C PHE A 4 6.14 1.47 -20.67
N PHE A 5 6.01 2.77 -20.43
CA PHE A 5 6.53 3.82 -21.31
C PHE A 5 8.02 4.14 -21.10
N ARG A 6 8.70 3.45 -20.18
CA ARG A 6 10.10 3.74 -19.77
C ARG A 6 10.30 5.21 -19.39
N ARG A 7 9.28 5.79 -18.77
CA ARG A 7 9.22 7.20 -18.33
C ARG A 7 8.48 7.29 -17.00
N GLU A 8 8.95 8.15 -16.11
CA GLU A 8 8.27 8.50 -14.88
C GLU A 8 6.89 9.10 -15.22
N GLY A 9 5.86 8.59 -14.55
CA GLY A 9 4.46 8.93 -14.80
C GLY A 9 3.84 9.72 -13.66
N ARG A 10 2.89 9.09 -12.96
CA ARG A 10 2.27 9.68 -11.77
C ARG A 10 3.29 9.78 -10.63
N PRO A 11 3.20 10.81 -9.77
CA PRO A 11 4.02 10.89 -8.57
C PRO A 11 3.88 9.64 -7.70
N THR A 12 5.00 9.13 -7.19
CA THR A 12 5.04 8.04 -6.21
C THR A 12 4.51 8.49 -4.85
N GLU A 13 4.25 7.53 -3.95
CA GLU A 13 3.88 7.83 -2.56
C GLU A 13 4.94 8.73 -1.90
N ASP A 14 6.21 8.35 -1.97
CA ASP A 14 7.34 9.11 -1.40
C ASP A 14 7.46 10.53 -1.96
N ALA A 15 7.23 10.73 -3.26
CA ALA A 15 7.24 12.05 -3.86
C ALA A 15 6.12 12.93 -3.30
N ILE A 16 4.92 12.36 -3.11
CA ILE A 16 3.77 13.06 -2.52
C ILE A 16 4.02 13.37 -1.04
N LEU A 17 4.55 12.40 -0.29
CA LEU A 17 4.87 12.58 1.13
C LEU A 17 5.97 13.63 1.33
N THR A 18 7.03 13.60 0.51
CA THR A 18 8.08 14.63 0.50
C THR A 18 7.51 16.00 0.17
N CYS A 19 6.63 16.11 -0.84
CA CYS A 19 5.93 17.37 -1.12
C CYS A 19 5.16 17.89 0.10
N ARG A 20 4.53 17.00 0.89
CA ARG A 20 3.82 17.38 2.10
C ARG A 20 4.76 17.77 3.23
N LEU A 21 5.85 17.03 3.44
CA LEU A 21 6.88 17.34 4.43
C LEU A 21 7.54 18.69 4.14
N THR A 22 7.70 19.06 2.87
CA THR A 22 8.17 20.39 2.45
C THR A 22 7.10 21.46 2.60
N ASP A 23 5.86 21.22 2.19
CA ASP A 23 4.79 22.22 2.23
C ASP A 23 4.44 22.67 3.65
N ARG A 24 4.35 21.72 4.59
CA ARG A 24 3.89 21.94 5.97
C ARG A 24 4.68 23.03 6.72
N PRO A 25 6.02 23.00 6.80
CA PRO A 25 6.77 24.03 7.51
C PRO A 25 6.96 25.32 6.69
N LEU A 26 6.87 25.28 5.36
CA LEU A 26 7.07 26.45 4.51
C LEU A 26 5.81 27.32 4.41
N ARG A 27 4.63 26.70 4.33
CA ARG A 27 3.34 27.39 4.17
C ARG A 27 3.08 28.47 5.24
N PRO A 28 3.26 28.24 6.55
CA PRO A 28 3.03 29.27 7.57
C PRO A 28 4.11 30.36 7.59
N ALA A 29 5.22 30.20 6.86
CA ALA A 29 6.26 31.21 6.76
C ALA A 29 6.04 32.21 5.62
N PHE A 30 4.91 32.12 4.89
CA PHE A 30 4.50 33.20 3.98
C PHE A 30 3.72 34.27 4.76
N PRO A 31 3.98 35.57 4.51
CA PRO A 31 3.29 36.65 5.20
C PRO A 31 1.77 36.61 5.01
N ASP A 32 1.05 37.07 6.04
CA ASP A 32 -0.40 37.22 5.97
C ASP A 32 -0.82 38.13 4.80
N GLY A 33 -1.89 37.73 4.11
CA GLY A 33 -2.38 38.42 2.92
C GLY A 33 -1.56 38.23 1.65
N PHE A 34 -0.47 37.45 1.68
CA PHE A 34 0.20 37.00 0.46
C PHE A 34 -0.70 35.99 -0.28
N ARG A 35 -1.05 36.31 -1.53
CA ARG A 35 -1.96 35.50 -2.38
C ARG A 35 -1.41 35.22 -3.77
N ASN A 36 -0.16 35.64 -4.06
CA ASN A 36 0.47 35.32 -5.34
C ASN A 36 0.70 33.81 -5.43
N GLU A 37 0.41 33.24 -6.58
CA GLU A 37 0.70 31.84 -6.84
C GLU A 37 2.21 31.59 -6.74
N THR A 38 2.60 30.65 -5.88
CA THR A 38 3.99 30.27 -5.64
C THR A 38 4.12 28.78 -5.85
N GLN A 39 5.05 28.40 -6.73
CA GLN A 39 5.35 27.01 -7.02
C GLN A 39 6.81 26.71 -6.67
N VAL A 40 7.01 25.70 -5.82
CA VAL A 40 8.33 25.14 -5.54
C VAL A 40 8.43 23.80 -6.25
N VAL A 41 9.45 23.64 -7.11
CA VAL A 41 9.71 22.40 -7.84
C VAL A 41 11.04 21.83 -7.38
N LEU A 42 10.98 20.67 -6.75
CA LEU A 42 12.15 19.92 -6.29
C LEU A 42 12.38 18.75 -7.23
N THR A 43 13.56 18.70 -7.85
CA THR A 43 13.95 17.64 -8.78
C THR A 43 15.18 16.94 -8.21
N ILE A 44 15.05 15.64 -7.94
CA ILE A 44 16.19 14.82 -7.53
C ILE A 44 16.98 14.44 -8.79
N LEU A 45 18.17 15.03 -8.94
CA LEU A 45 19.04 14.80 -10.11
C LEU A 45 20.01 13.63 -9.91
N GLY A 46 20.32 13.31 -8.66
CA GLY A 46 21.17 12.19 -8.29
C GLY A 46 20.76 11.67 -6.92
N ALA A 47 20.79 10.35 -6.78
CA ALA A 47 20.63 9.64 -5.52
C ALA A 47 21.85 8.72 -5.37
N ASP A 48 22.52 8.76 -4.23
CA ASP A 48 23.68 7.93 -3.92
C ASP A 48 23.28 6.54 -3.41
N MET A 49 21.98 6.30 -3.23
CA MET A 49 21.39 5.09 -2.64
C MET A 49 21.80 4.84 -1.19
N GLU A 50 22.35 5.85 -0.52
CA GLU A 50 22.84 5.79 0.86
C GLU A 50 22.07 6.77 1.76
N ASN A 51 21.81 7.98 1.27
CA ASN A 51 21.22 9.06 2.04
C ASN A 51 19.76 9.35 1.63
N PRO A 52 18.83 9.46 2.60
CA PRO A 52 17.46 9.92 2.34
C PRO A 52 17.42 11.33 1.75
N HIS A 53 16.67 11.52 0.67
CA HIS A 53 16.62 12.80 -0.06
C HIS A 53 15.60 13.80 0.48
N ASP A 54 14.69 13.39 1.36
CA ASP A 54 13.51 14.16 1.77
C ASP A 54 13.87 15.43 2.54
N VAL A 55 14.76 15.32 3.53
CA VAL A 55 15.24 16.46 4.32
C VAL A 55 16.09 17.42 3.49
N LEU A 56 16.91 16.90 2.57
CA LEU A 56 17.62 17.72 1.60
C LEU A 56 16.65 18.53 0.73
N ALA A 57 15.53 17.93 0.33
CA ALA A 57 14.47 18.58 -0.42
C ALA A 57 13.84 19.76 0.35
N ILE A 58 13.56 19.60 1.65
CA ILE A 58 13.02 20.68 2.49
C ILE A 58 14.02 21.84 2.60
N ASN A 59 15.27 21.53 2.92
CA ASN A 59 16.33 22.53 3.05
C ASN A 59 16.60 23.25 1.72
N ALA A 60 16.59 22.54 0.58
CA ALA A 60 16.73 23.12 -0.75
C ALA A 60 15.56 24.03 -1.13
N ALA A 61 14.32 23.65 -0.78
CA ALA A 61 13.16 24.49 -0.99
C ALA A 61 13.28 25.82 -0.22
N SER A 62 13.60 25.76 1.07
CA SER A 62 13.84 26.95 1.89
C SER A 62 14.97 27.81 1.31
N ALA A 63 16.12 27.20 1.00
CA ALA A 63 17.26 27.91 0.43
C ALA A 63 16.91 28.63 -0.88
N SER A 64 16.10 28.01 -1.74
CA SER A 64 15.64 28.60 -2.99
C SER A 64 14.73 29.81 -2.78
N LEU A 65 13.82 29.74 -1.81
CA LEU A 65 12.95 30.86 -1.45
C LEU A 65 13.75 32.03 -0.89
N MET A 66 14.74 31.75 -0.03
CA MET A 66 15.61 32.77 0.57
C MET A 66 16.39 33.61 -0.46
N ILE A 67 16.62 33.09 -1.67
CA ILE A 67 17.33 33.81 -2.75
C ILE A 67 16.41 34.26 -3.90
N SER A 68 15.10 34.04 -3.78
CA SER A 68 14.13 34.30 -4.87
C SER A 68 13.61 35.73 -4.91
N GLY A 69 13.66 36.45 -3.79
CA GLY A 69 12.94 37.72 -3.59
C GLY A 69 11.45 37.56 -3.25
N ILE A 70 10.90 36.35 -3.27
CA ILE A 70 9.51 36.11 -2.81
C ILE A 70 9.42 36.40 -1.31
N PRO A 71 8.37 37.09 -0.82
CA PRO A 71 8.17 37.33 0.60
C PRO A 71 8.08 36.01 1.37
N PHE A 72 9.06 35.76 2.23
CA PHE A 72 9.20 34.51 2.97
C PHE A 72 9.95 34.75 4.28
N GLU A 73 9.35 34.34 5.41
CA GLU A 73 9.87 34.49 6.76
C GLU A 73 10.75 33.29 7.18
N GLY A 74 11.75 33.00 6.35
CA GLY A 74 12.75 31.98 6.59
C GLY A 74 14.08 32.52 7.14
N PRO A 75 15.16 31.71 7.15
CA PRO A 75 15.20 30.34 6.61
C PRO A 75 14.50 29.31 7.50
N ILE A 76 13.98 28.27 6.88
CA ILE A 76 13.53 27.04 7.53
C ILE A 76 14.63 25.99 7.42
N GLY A 77 15.06 25.43 8.55
CA GLY A 77 15.97 24.29 8.59
C GLY A 77 15.21 23.00 8.90
N ALA A 78 15.66 21.88 8.34
CA ALA A 78 15.13 20.56 8.60
C ALA A 78 16.24 19.53 8.84
N VAL A 79 15.95 18.54 9.69
CA VAL A 79 16.84 17.42 10.03
C VAL A 79 16.03 16.13 10.13
N ARG A 80 16.67 15.00 9.78
CA ARG A 80 16.23 13.66 10.15
C ARG A 80 17.12 13.15 11.26
N VAL A 81 16.54 12.61 12.34
CA VAL A 81 17.27 11.99 13.44
C VAL A 81 16.71 10.59 13.69
N ALA A 82 17.57 9.62 13.99
CA ALA A 82 17.18 8.26 14.33
C ALA A 82 17.58 7.90 15.77
N TYR A 83 16.77 7.09 16.44
CA TYR A 83 17.03 6.59 17.78
C TYR A 83 17.68 5.22 17.73
N SER A 84 18.98 5.17 18.04
CA SER A 84 19.76 3.95 17.98
C SER A 84 19.29 2.92 19.02
N GLN A 85 19.71 1.67 18.83
CA GLN A 85 19.50 0.61 19.82
C GLN A 85 20.22 0.88 21.16
N SER A 86 21.24 1.74 21.17
CA SER A 86 21.94 2.19 22.38
C SER A 86 21.24 3.35 23.09
N GLY A 87 20.18 3.92 22.50
CA GLY A 87 19.43 5.02 23.08
C GLY A 87 19.98 6.42 22.78
N GLU A 88 20.68 6.57 21.65
CA GLU A 88 21.27 7.83 21.20
C GLU A 88 20.55 8.38 19.96
N TRP A 89 20.46 9.71 19.84
CA TRP A 89 19.88 10.38 18.68
C TRP A 89 20.97 10.66 17.63
N ILE A 90 20.94 9.91 16.53
CA ILE A 90 21.87 10.01 15.41
C ILE A 90 21.30 10.98 14.36
N PRO A 91 21.99 12.08 14.02
CA PRO A 91 21.55 13.00 12.98
C PRO A 91 21.90 12.53 11.58
N HIS A 92 21.05 12.86 10.61
CA HIS A 92 21.23 12.54 9.20
C HIS A 92 21.59 11.06 8.96
N PRO A 93 20.81 10.11 9.52
CA PRO A 93 21.08 8.69 9.34
C PRO A 93 21.00 8.33 7.84
N THR A 94 21.92 7.46 7.43
CA THR A 94 21.81 6.71 6.17
C THR A 94 20.58 5.78 6.21
N TYR A 95 20.18 5.23 5.06
CA TYR A 95 19.12 4.20 5.03
C TYR A 95 19.46 3.02 5.95
N ALA A 96 20.72 2.57 5.98
CA ALA A 96 21.16 1.47 6.83
C ALA A 96 21.07 1.81 8.33
N GLU A 97 21.56 2.98 8.74
CA GLU A 97 21.47 3.43 10.14
C GLU A 97 20.02 3.64 10.59
N GLY A 98 19.16 4.12 9.68
CA GLY A 98 17.71 4.23 9.90
C GLY A 98 17.06 2.86 10.12
N ASP A 99 17.36 1.88 9.27
CA ASP A 99 16.83 0.52 9.35
C ASP A 99 17.30 -0.25 10.61
N GLU A 100 18.49 0.08 11.12
CA GLU A 100 19.05 -0.47 12.36
C GLU A 100 18.58 0.29 13.62
N SER A 101 17.86 1.39 13.46
CA SER A 101 17.32 2.20 14.55
C SER A 101 15.93 1.74 14.98
N THR A 102 15.49 2.20 16.15
CA THR A 102 14.18 1.89 16.73
C THR A 102 13.13 2.97 16.46
N PHE A 103 13.53 4.14 15.98
CA PHE A 103 12.62 5.25 15.74
C PHE A 103 13.28 6.32 14.89
N GLU A 104 12.50 7.05 14.09
CA GLU A 104 12.99 8.17 13.30
C GLU A 104 12.09 9.40 13.48
N LEU A 105 12.70 10.60 13.47
CA LEU A 105 12.02 11.88 13.41
C LEU A 105 12.55 12.70 12.24
N VAL A 106 11.64 13.28 11.46
CA VAL A 106 11.90 14.42 10.61
C VAL A 106 11.35 15.66 11.30
N VAL A 107 12.21 16.63 11.57
CA VAL A 107 11.86 17.87 12.27
C VAL A 107 12.27 19.06 11.42
N ALA A 108 11.37 20.03 11.27
CA ALA A 108 11.65 21.29 10.62
C ALA A 108 11.26 22.47 11.51
N GLY A 109 12.02 23.56 11.43
CA GLY A 109 11.83 24.74 12.27
C GLY A 109 12.57 25.97 11.78
N ARG A 110 12.32 27.10 12.46
CA ARG A 110 12.98 28.38 12.22
C ARG A 110 13.69 28.88 13.45
N GLN A 111 14.73 29.69 13.26
CA GLN A 111 15.42 30.34 14.37
C GLN A 111 14.71 31.65 14.73
N LEU A 112 14.42 31.83 16.01
CA LEU A 112 13.85 33.06 16.56
C LEU A 112 14.93 34.10 16.86
N ASP A 113 14.50 35.35 17.10
CA ASP A 113 15.39 36.47 17.42
C ASP A 113 16.21 36.24 18.71
N ASN A 114 15.68 35.46 19.65
CA ASN A 114 16.38 35.07 20.87
C ASN A 114 17.43 33.96 20.66
N GLY A 115 17.59 33.46 19.43
CA GLY A 115 18.54 32.43 19.06
C GLY A 115 18.06 30.98 19.24
N ASP A 116 16.87 30.75 19.80
CA ASP A 116 16.27 29.42 19.92
C ASP A 116 15.61 28.97 18.61
N VAL A 117 15.34 27.67 18.47
CA VAL A 117 14.62 27.10 17.33
C VAL A 117 13.17 26.82 17.71
N ALA A 118 12.29 27.45 16.95
CA ALA A 118 10.87 27.14 16.89
C ALA A 118 10.66 25.92 16.00
N ILE A 119 10.32 24.78 16.60
CA ILE A 119 9.89 23.60 15.84
C ILE A 119 8.53 23.93 15.21
N MET A 120 8.42 23.74 13.90
CA MET A 120 7.21 24.05 13.11
C MET A 120 6.48 22.79 12.66
N MET A 121 7.24 21.73 12.37
CA MET A 121 6.71 20.49 11.83
C MET A 121 7.51 19.30 12.37
N VAL A 122 6.80 18.25 12.74
CA VAL A 122 7.37 16.93 13.06
C VAL A 122 6.61 15.85 12.30
N GLU A 123 7.35 14.89 11.75
CA GLU A 123 6.84 13.60 11.28
C GLU A 123 7.77 12.51 11.79
N ALA A 124 7.23 11.56 12.54
CA ALA A 124 8.05 10.57 13.23
C ALA A 124 7.36 9.22 13.36
N GLY A 125 8.15 8.15 13.47
CA GLY A 125 7.64 6.84 13.82
C GLY A 125 8.69 5.76 13.99
N GLY A 126 8.24 4.62 14.54
CA GLY A 126 9.05 3.43 14.70
C GLY A 126 9.37 2.76 13.37
N THR A 127 10.42 1.96 13.38
CA THR A 127 10.84 1.07 12.29
C THR A 127 10.14 -0.29 12.39
N THR A 128 10.23 -1.11 11.34
CA THR A 128 9.71 -2.49 11.34
C THR A 128 10.32 -3.37 12.44
N LYS A 129 11.59 -3.12 12.80
CA LYS A 129 12.34 -3.92 13.80
C LYS A 129 12.24 -3.35 15.21
N SER A 130 11.51 -2.26 15.41
CA SER A 130 11.50 -1.54 16.70
C SER A 130 11.15 -2.44 17.87
N PHE A 131 10.07 -3.22 17.75
CA PHE A 131 9.62 -4.09 18.83
C PHE A 131 10.50 -5.32 19.04
N ASP A 132 11.19 -5.78 18.00
CA ASP A 132 12.18 -6.86 18.13
C ASP A 132 13.39 -6.34 18.91
N TYR A 133 13.91 -5.16 18.55
CA TYR A 133 14.99 -4.52 19.31
C TYR A 133 14.57 -4.20 20.75
N TYR A 134 13.33 -3.77 20.99
CA TYR A 134 12.83 -3.59 22.36
C TYR A 134 12.76 -4.90 23.15
N ALA A 135 12.44 -6.02 22.50
CA ALA A 135 12.48 -7.34 23.12
C ALA A 135 13.93 -7.76 23.45
N ASP A 136 14.90 -7.35 22.63
CA ASP A 136 16.33 -7.57 22.83
C ASP A 136 17.01 -6.59 23.82
N GLY A 137 16.23 -5.67 24.41
CA GLY A 137 16.67 -4.78 25.48
C GLY A 137 17.01 -3.35 25.05
N ALA A 138 16.77 -2.97 23.79
CA ALA A 138 16.87 -1.58 23.36
C ALA A 138 15.84 -0.70 24.11
N PRO A 139 16.18 0.56 24.40
CA PRO A 139 15.26 1.47 25.10
C PRO A 139 14.07 1.83 24.21
N LYS A 140 12.86 1.76 24.80
CA LYS A 140 11.62 2.18 24.14
C LYS A 140 11.58 3.70 23.98
N VAL A 141 10.98 4.17 22.89
CA VAL A 141 10.66 5.60 22.74
C VAL A 141 9.38 5.92 23.49
N ASP A 142 9.53 6.56 24.65
CA ASP A 142 8.44 7.15 25.43
C ASP A 142 8.32 8.66 25.17
N GLU A 143 7.36 9.30 25.83
CA GLU A 143 7.14 10.75 25.74
C GLU A 143 8.40 11.56 26.09
N GLY A 144 9.22 11.08 27.05
CA GLY A 144 10.45 11.74 27.46
C GLY A 144 11.60 11.59 26.47
N ALA A 145 11.78 10.41 25.88
CA ALA A 145 12.74 10.16 24.81
C ALA A 145 12.44 11.04 23.59
N LEU A 146 11.16 11.14 23.24
CA LEU A 146 10.69 11.98 22.13
C LEU A 146 10.97 13.46 22.38
N ALA A 147 10.68 13.97 23.58
CA ALA A 147 10.99 15.35 23.95
C ALA A 147 12.50 15.66 23.86
N ARG A 148 13.36 14.72 24.32
CA ARG A 148 14.82 14.84 24.17
C ARG A 148 15.26 14.85 22.70
N GLY A 149 14.64 14.02 21.86
CA GLY A 149 14.93 13.99 20.42
C GLY A 149 14.56 15.29 19.71
N LEU A 150 13.41 15.87 20.06
CA LEU A 150 12.98 17.17 19.54
C LEU A 150 13.94 18.29 19.97
N GLU A 151 14.38 18.31 21.23
CA GLU A 151 15.36 19.29 21.68
C GLU A 151 16.72 19.11 20.98
N ALA A 152 17.21 17.87 20.87
CA ALA A 152 18.46 17.57 20.15
C ALA A 152 18.41 18.05 18.69
N SER A 153 17.26 17.85 18.01
CA SER A 153 17.05 18.23 16.61
C SER A 153 17.33 19.71 16.32
N LYS A 154 17.11 20.59 17.30
CA LYS A 154 17.33 22.04 17.17
C LYS A 154 18.77 22.39 16.80
N THR A 155 19.75 21.59 17.24
CA THR A 155 21.17 21.82 16.95
C THR A 155 21.43 21.80 15.44
N TRP A 156 21.03 20.73 14.76
CA TRP A 156 21.26 20.55 13.33
C TRP A 156 20.33 21.42 12.47
N ILE A 157 19.16 21.79 12.99
CA ILE A 157 18.31 22.81 12.35
C ILE A 157 19.04 24.17 12.33
N LYS A 158 19.71 24.57 13.42
CA LYS A 158 20.53 25.80 13.44
C LYS A 158 21.66 25.73 12.42
N ASP A 159 22.33 24.58 12.29
CA ASP A 159 23.39 24.40 11.32
C ASP A 159 22.89 24.56 9.88
N SER A 160 21.75 23.94 9.54
CA SER A 160 21.11 24.13 8.23
C SER A 160 20.74 25.60 7.96
N ILE A 161 20.14 26.28 8.94
CA ILE A 161 19.80 27.71 8.82
C ILE A 161 21.06 28.56 8.62
N SER A 162 22.14 28.25 9.33
CA SER A 162 23.43 28.94 9.18
C SER A 162 23.97 28.80 7.75
N LEU A 163 23.95 27.59 7.18
CA LEU A 163 24.37 27.35 5.80
C LEU A 163 23.51 28.11 4.78
N GLN A 164 22.19 28.17 4.99
CA GLN A 164 21.29 28.94 4.13
C GLN A 164 21.58 30.45 4.20
N ARG A 165 21.89 30.98 5.39
CA ARG A 165 22.30 32.39 5.54
C ARG A 165 23.64 32.66 4.85
N GLN A 166 24.59 31.72 4.91
CA GLN A 166 25.85 31.82 4.16
C GLN A 166 25.61 31.86 2.64
N LEU A 167 24.68 31.04 2.13
CA LEU A 167 24.27 31.08 0.72
C LEU A 167 23.70 32.46 0.35
N VAL A 168 22.77 32.99 1.14
CA VAL A 168 22.19 34.33 0.92
C VAL A 168 23.28 35.40 0.88
N ALA A 169 24.20 35.38 1.84
CA ALA A 169 25.32 36.32 1.89
C ALA A 169 26.22 36.21 0.64
N SER A 170 26.51 34.98 0.18
CA SER A 170 27.29 34.73 -1.04
C SER A 170 26.58 35.25 -2.30
N VAL A 171 25.27 35.02 -2.43
CA VAL A 171 24.47 35.55 -3.54
C VAL A 171 24.48 37.08 -3.53
N ILE A 172 24.31 37.71 -2.37
CA ILE A 172 24.36 39.17 -2.25
C ILE A 172 25.74 39.70 -2.65
N ALA A 173 26.81 39.06 -2.18
CA ALA A 173 28.18 39.46 -2.49
C ALA A 173 28.52 39.32 -3.99
N THR A 174 27.94 38.33 -4.68
CA THR A 174 28.28 38.01 -6.08
C THR A 174 27.30 38.56 -7.11
N ARG A 175 26.03 38.78 -6.75
CA ARG A 175 24.95 39.20 -7.66
C ARG A 175 24.25 40.49 -7.25
N GLY A 176 24.62 41.08 -6.11
CA GLY A 176 23.99 42.26 -5.54
C GLY A 176 22.77 41.93 -4.66
N PRO A 177 22.12 42.96 -4.09
CA PRO A 177 21.01 42.77 -3.16
C PRO A 177 19.86 41.97 -3.77
N ILE A 178 19.30 41.03 -3.00
CA ILE A 178 18.06 40.34 -3.35
C ILE A 178 16.93 41.34 -3.15
N VAL A 179 16.27 41.74 -4.24
CA VAL A 179 15.16 42.70 -4.21
C VAL A 179 13.88 41.95 -3.85
N PRO A 180 13.19 42.30 -2.75
CA PRO A 180 11.89 41.72 -2.44
C PRO A 180 10.88 42.00 -3.55
N MET A 181 10.10 40.99 -3.91
CA MET A 181 9.00 41.11 -4.85
C MET A 181 7.90 41.94 -4.21
N GLU A 182 7.48 42.98 -4.92
CA GLU A 182 6.28 43.74 -4.55
C GLU A 182 5.04 42.87 -4.74
N TYR A 183 4.12 42.91 -3.78
CA TYR A 183 2.84 42.21 -3.84
C TYR A 183 1.74 43.04 -3.21
N THR A 184 0.51 42.79 -3.65
CA THR A 184 -0.68 43.39 -3.04
C THR A 184 -1.08 42.55 -1.84
N VAL A 185 -1.10 43.17 -0.66
CA VAL A 185 -1.63 42.53 0.55
C VAL A 185 -3.14 42.39 0.39
N ALA A 186 -3.62 41.15 0.31
CA ALA A 186 -5.03 40.82 0.23
C ALA A 186 -5.49 40.22 1.56
N LEU A 187 -5.94 41.08 2.46
CA LEU A 187 -6.55 40.68 3.73
C LEU A 187 -7.96 40.14 3.50
N ASP A 188 -8.39 39.22 4.36
CA ASP A 188 -9.72 38.63 4.27
C ASP A 188 -10.83 39.64 4.65
N TYR A 189 -10.48 40.67 5.42
CA TYR A 189 -11.32 41.82 5.75
C TYR A 189 -10.47 43.01 6.21
N ALA A 190 -10.98 44.22 6.02
CA ALA A 190 -10.33 45.42 6.55
C ALA A 190 -10.60 45.63 8.05
N PRO A 191 -9.71 46.27 8.81
CA PRO A 191 -9.88 46.48 10.26
C PRO A 191 -11.20 47.16 10.63
N GLU A 192 -11.65 48.15 9.85
CA GLU A 192 -12.91 48.85 10.11
C GLU A 192 -14.15 47.96 9.99
N VAL A 193 -14.07 46.88 9.20
CA VAL A 193 -15.15 45.88 9.09
C VAL A 193 -15.24 45.08 10.38
N MET A 194 -14.10 44.65 10.93
CA MET A 194 -14.06 43.94 12.21
C MET A 194 -14.60 44.81 13.36
N ASP A 195 -14.21 46.09 13.39
CA ASP A 195 -14.68 47.04 14.42
C ASP A 195 -16.21 47.22 14.38
N ALA A 196 -16.82 47.16 13.20
CA ALA A 196 -18.26 47.22 13.03
C ALA A 196 -18.98 45.89 13.33
N VAL A 197 -18.36 44.75 12.94
CA VAL A 197 -18.91 43.41 13.17
C VAL A 197 -18.91 43.04 14.65
N ALA A 198 -17.85 43.37 15.38
CA ALA A 198 -17.65 42.97 16.78
C ALA A 198 -18.85 43.30 17.69
N PRO A 199 -19.35 44.55 17.79
CA PRO A 199 -20.45 44.88 18.68
C PRO A 199 -21.80 44.25 18.27
N ILE A 200 -22.03 44.00 16.98
CA ILE A 200 -23.29 43.45 16.46
C ILE A 200 -23.33 41.93 16.65
N ALA A 201 -22.26 41.24 16.25
CA ALA A 201 -22.25 39.78 16.18
C ALA A 201 -21.88 39.12 17.52
N THR A 202 -21.14 39.80 18.41
CA THR A 202 -20.66 39.18 19.67
C THR A 202 -21.78 38.58 20.52
N PRO A 203 -22.92 39.26 20.80
CA PRO A 203 -23.97 38.68 21.64
C PRO A 203 -24.54 37.37 21.08
N ALA A 204 -24.86 37.34 19.78
CA ALA A 204 -25.39 36.17 19.11
C ALA A 204 -24.34 35.04 19.01
N LEU A 205 -23.09 35.39 18.66
CA LEU A 205 -22.01 34.41 18.56
C LEU A 205 -21.61 33.82 19.91
N SER A 206 -21.57 34.61 20.98
CA SER A 206 -21.28 34.11 22.34
C SER A 206 -22.29 33.06 22.79
N ALA A 207 -23.58 33.25 22.46
CA ALA A 207 -24.60 32.22 22.69
C ALA A 207 -24.41 31.01 21.75
N ALA A 208 -24.12 31.26 20.47
CA ALA A 208 -23.95 30.20 19.48
C ALA A 208 -22.76 29.27 19.80
N VAL A 209 -21.60 29.82 20.20
CA VAL A 209 -20.40 29.03 20.54
C VAL A 209 -20.57 28.20 21.81
N ALA A 210 -21.62 28.44 22.59
CA ALA A 210 -22.00 27.64 23.75
C ALA A 210 -22.86 26.41 23.40
N ILE A 211 -23.33 26.29 22.16
CA ILE A 211 -24.14 25.16 21.70
C ILE A 211 -23.26 23.94 21.43
N ALA A 212 -23.57 22.83 22.11
CA ALA A 212 -22.78 21.60 22.01
C ALA A 212 -22.91 20.89 20.66
N GLY A 213 -24.14 20.74 20.15
CA GLY A 213 -24.43 20.02 18.91
C GLY A 213 -23.86 20.72 17.67
N LYS A 214 -23.11 19.99 16.82
CA LYS A 214 -22.44 20.57 15.64
C LYS A 214 -23.41 21.24 14.66
N ALA A 215 -24.48 20.54 14.28
CA ALA A 215 -25.45 21.06 13.31
C ALA A 215 -26.18 22.31 13.84
N GLU A 216 -26.63 22.26 15.09
CA GLU A 216 -27.32 23.37 15.77
C GLU A 216 -26.41 24.58 15.93
N ARG A 217 -25.16 24.36 16.35
CA ARG A 217 -24.15 25.43 16.46
C ARG A 217 -23.87 26.07 15.10
N ASN A 218 -23.66 25.27 14.06
CA ASN A 218 -23.41 25.79 12.71
C ASN A 218 -24.59 26.65 12.23
N ALA A 219 -25.83 26.19 12.45
CA ALA A 219 -27.02 26.96 12.11
C ALA A 219 -27.10 28.29 12.89
N ALA A 220 -26.76 28.30 14.17
CA ALA A 220 -26.74 29.51 14.99
C ALA A 220 -25.63 30.49 14.56
N THR A 221 -24.43 30.00 14.24
CA THR A 221 -23.34 30.84 13.71
C THR A 221 -23.66 31.40 12.33
N ASP A 222 -24.32 30.60 11.48
CA ASP A 222 -24.76 31.05 10.14
C ASP A 222 -25.86 32.12 10.24
N ALA A 223 -26.79 31.97 11.20
CA ALA A 223 -27.80 32.98 11.48
C ALA A 223 -27.18 34.29 11.98
N ALA A 224 -26.20 34.22 12.90
CA ALA A 224 -25.48 35.39 13.37
C ALA A 224 -24.68 36.08 12.24
N ALA A 225 -24.08 35.30 11.34
CA ALA A 225 -23.38 35.84 10.17
C ALA A 225 -24.37 36.52 9.20
N ALA A 226 -25.51 35.89 8.93
CA ALA A 226 -26.55 36.46 8.06
C ALA A 226 -27.13 37.76 8.62
N GLU A 227 -27.33 37.84 9.94
CA GLU A 227 -27.78 39.06 10.61
C GLU A 227 -26.73 40.18 10.50
N ALA A 228 -25.45 39.88 10.77
CA ALA A 228 -24.38 40.86 10.63
C ALA A 228 -24.27 41.38 9.19
N ILE A 229 -24.39 40.50 8.19
CA ILE A 229 -24.41 40.88 6.77
C ILE A 229 -25.63 41.77 6.46
N ALA A 230 -26.83 41.40 6.92
CA ALA A 230 -28.04 42.18 6.67
C ALA A 230 -27.93 43.61 7.23
N GLN A 231 -27.33 43.78 8.41
CA GLN A 231 -27.19 45.09 9.04
C GLN A 231 -26.05 45.93 8.43
N LEU A 232 -24.92 45.31 8.07
CA LEU A 232 -23.71 46.03 7.63
C LEU A 232 -23.59 46.17 6.12
N CYS A 233 -24.16 45.25 5.35
CA CYS A 233 -24.07 45.18 3.89
C CYS A 233 -25.39 45.46 3.18
N GLY A 234 -26.48 45.75 3.91
CA GLY A 234 -27.77 46.13 3.33
C GLY A 234 -27.71 47.38 2.45
N GLU A 235 -28.78 47.64 1.70
CA GLU A 235 -28.86 48.80 0.81
C GLU A 235 -28.74 50.12 1.61
N GLY A 236 -27.71 50.92 1.30
CA GLY A 236 -27.38 52.16 2.02
C GLY A 236 -26.56 51.97 3.31
N ALA A 237 -26.16 50.75 3.65
CA ALA A 237 -25.32 50.47 4.80
C ALA A 237 -23.83 50.77 4.54
N ALA A 238 -23.05 50.91 5.62
CA ALA A 238 -21.66 51.34 5.58
C ALA A 238 -20.72 50.41 4.77
N PHE A 239 -21.08 49.14 4.62
CA PHE A 239 -20.26 48.11 3.98
C PHE A 239 -21.01 47.37 2.86
N ALA A 240 -21.93 48.04 2.16
CA ALA A 240 -22.67 47.47 1.03
C ALA A 240 -21.73 46.81 0.00
N GLY A 241 -22.01 45.56 -0.37
CA GLY A 241 -21.21 44.76 -1.31
C GLY A 241 -19.92 44.14 -0.74
N ARG A 242 -19.64 44.31 0.56
CA ARG A 242 -18.48 43.71 1.27
C ARG A 242 -18.87 42.48 2.09
N ASP A 243 -19.88 41.72 1.65
CA ASP A 243 -20.45 40.56 2.35
C ASP A 243 -19.40 39.50 2.72
N LYS A 244 -18.43 39.28 1.83
CA LYS A 244 -17.32 38.34 2.05
C LYS A 244 -16.44 38.77 3.21
N GLU A 245 -16.11 40.06 3.29
CA GLU A 245 -15.28 40.60 4.38
C GLU A 245 -16.02 40.51 5.72
N VAL A 246 -17.32 40.85 5.74
CA VAL A 246 -18.14 40.70 6.96
C VAL A 246 -18.18 39.23 7.41
N LYS A 247 -18.35 38.29 6.48
CA LYS A 247 -18.37 36.85 6.80
C LYS A 247 -17.05 36.35 7.37
N GLU A 248 -15.92 36.75 6.79
CA GLU A 248 -14.60 36.37 7.34
C GLU A 248 -14.31 37.07 8.68
N ALA A 249 -14.76 38.32 8.86
CA ALA A 249 -14.67 39.01 10.15
C ALA A 249 -15.49 38.29 11.24
N VAL A 250 -16.72 37.84 10.93
CA VAL A 250 -17.56 37.03 11.83
C VAL A 250 -16.86 35.72 12.20
N ARG A 251 -16.22 35.05 11.22
CA ARG A 251 -15.45 33.83 11.46
C ARG A 251 -14.23 34.07 12.37
N SER A 252 -13.46 35.13 12.13
CA SER A 252 -12.34 35.52 12.98
C SER A 252 -12.78 35.88 14.40
N LEU A 253 -13.91 36.57 14.55
CA LEU A 253 -14.51 36.85 15.85
C LEU A 253 -14.95 35.56 16.56
N THR A 254 -15.56 34.63 15.84
CA THR A 254 -15.93 33.31 16.36
C THR A 254 -14.70 32.56 16.89
N LYS A 255 -13.60 32.54 16.12
CA LYS A 255 -12.31 31.98 16.55
C LYS A 255 -11.84 32.63 17.86
N LYS A 256 -11.89 33.97 17.96
CA LYS A 256 -11.49 34.71 19.16
C LYS A 256 -12.34 34.34 20.38
N LEU A 257 -13.66 34.26 20.22
CA LEU A 257 -14.59 33.91 21.30
C LEU A 257 -14.40 32.47 21.79
N VAL A 258 -14.23 31.51 20.89
CA VAL A 258 -13.96 30.11 21.25
C VAL A 258 -12.65 29.99 22.03
N ARG A 259 -11.58 30.63 21.57
CA ARG A 259 -10.27 30.59 22.24
C ARG A 259 -10.31 31.24 23.62
N LYS A 260 -10.98 32.38 23.75
CA LYS A 260 -11.18 33.07 25.04
C LYS A 260 -11.92 32.16 26.02
N ARG A 261 -13.02 31.54 25.57
CA ARG A 261 -13.83 30.64 26.39
C ARG A 261 -13.05 29.43 26.90
N ILE A 262 -12.23 28.81 26.04
CA ILE A 262 -11.37 27.68 26.42
C ILE A 262 -10.43 28.06 27.58
N VAL A 263 -9.82 29.25 27.51
CA VAL A 263 -8.81 29.69 28.48
C VAL A 263 -9.44 30.25 29.77
N GLU A 264 -10.56 30.96 29.68
CA GLU A 264 -11.19 31.62 30.84
C GLU A 264 -12.18 30.71 31.57
N GLU A 265 -13.04 29.99 30.83
CA GLU A 265 -14.09 29.14 31.40
C GLU A 265 -13.64 27.68 31.55
N GLY A 266 -12.56 27.28 30.87
CA GLY A 266 -12.14 25.87 30.82
C GLY A 266 -13.12 24.99 30.05
N LEU A 267 -13.96 25.58 29.19
CA LEU A 267 -15.00 24.88 28.44
C LEU A 267 -14.75 24.96 26.93
N ARG A 268 -14.90 23.82 26.27
CA ARG A 268 -14.75 23.69 24.82
C ARG A 268 -16.07 23.96 24.09
N ILE A 269 -15.98 24.01 22.77
CA ILE A 269 -17.11 24.33 21.88
C ILE A 269 -18.26 23.31 21.96
N ASP A 270 -17.98 22.07 22.37
CA ASP A 270 -18.96 21.01 22.59
C ASP A 270 -19.30 20.79 24.07
N GLY A 271 -18.84 21.67 24.96
CA GLY A 271 -19.09 21.61 26.40
C GLY A 271 -18.12 20.72 27.21
N ARG A 272 -17.19 20.03 26.55
CA ARG A 272 -16.14 19.24 27.23
C ARG A 272 -15.12 20.13 27.95
N GLY A 273 -14.48 19.58 28.97
CA GLY A 273 -13.25 20.11 29.52
C GLY A 273 -12.03 19.85 28.61
N PRO A 274 -10.88 20.50 28.86
CA PRO A 274 -9.68 20.38 28.02
C PRO A 274 -9.11 18.96 27.95
N ARG A 275 -9.31 18.14 28.98
CA ARG A 275 -8.78 16.76 29.06
C ARG A 275 -9.76 15.69 28.58
N ASP A 276 -11.03 16.03 28.36
CA ASP A 276 -12.08 15.03 28.16
C ASP A 276 -12.06 14.44 26.74
N LEU A 277 -12.21 13.12 26.66
CA LEU A 277 -12.45 12.38 25.42
C LEU A 277 -13.91 12.47 24.99
N ARG A 278 -14.16 12.35 23.67
CA ARG A 278 -15.51 12.04 23.18
C ARG A 278 -15.87 10.58 23.49
N PRO A 279 -17.18 10.24 23.52
CA PRO A 279 -17.62 8.86 23.68
C PRO A 279 -16.94 7.92 22.69
N LEU A 280 -16.50 6.75 23.18
CA LEU A 280 -15.77 5.74 22.42
C LEU A 280 -16.61 4.49 22.21
N SER A 281 -16.55 3.90 21.02
CA SER A 281 -17.01 2.54 20.76
C SER A 281 -16.09 1.83 19.77
N SER A 282 -15.91 0.54 20.01
CA SER A 282 -15.08 -0.35 19.21
C SER A 282 -15.88 -1.62 18.91
N GLU A 283 -15.86 -2.05 17.65
CA GLU A 283 -16.49 -3.29 17.19
C GLU A 283 -15.54 -4.02 16.21
N VAL A 284 -15.63 -5.34 16.17
CA VAL A 284 -14.86 -6.22 15.25
C VAL A 284 -15.80 -7.24 14.60
N GLY A 285 -15.37 -7.91 13.54
CA GLY A 285 -16.20 -8.90 12.84
C GLY A 285 -17.47 -8.32 12.18
N VAL A 286 -17.45 -7.05 11.78
CA VAL A 286 -18.58 -6.32 11.18
C VAL A 286 -18.94 -6.86 9.79
N LEU A 287 -17.94 -7.26 9.00
CA LEU A 287 -18.14 -7.84 7.67
C LEU A 287 -17.79 -9.34 7.69
N PRO A 288 -18.77 -10.25 7.58
CA PRO A 288 -18.52 -11.70 7.68
C PRO A 288 -17.58 -12.27 6.62
N THR A 289 -17.45 -11.59 5.48
CA THR A 289 -16.63 -12.04 4.34
C THR A 289 -15.20 -11.51 4.36
N ALA A 290 -14.90 -10.52 5.20
CA ALA A 290 -13.55 -9.98 5.34
C ALA A 290 -12.65 -10.94 6.14
N HIS A 291 -11.33 -10.79 6.01
CA HIS A 291 -10.41 -11.56 6.85
C HIS A 291 -10.37 -10.98 8.27
N GLY A 292 -10.44 -9.66 8.41
CA GLY A 292 -10.70 -9.01 9.68
C GLY A 292 -11.24 -7.61 9.49
N THR A 293 -11.99 -7.14 10.47
CA THR A 293 -12.57 -5.79 10.47
C THR A 293 -12.47 -5.14 11.83
N GLY A 294 -12.32 -3.81 11.82
CA GLY A 294 -12.41 -2.98 13.00
C GLY A 294 -13.24 -1.75 12.70
N LEU A 295 -14.35 -1.57 13.38
CA LEU A 295 -15.14 -0.34 13.36
C LEU A 295 -14.84 0.43 14.65
N PHE A 296 -14.25 1.61 14.50
CA PHE A 296 -13.91 2.46 15.63
C PHE A 296 -14.64 3.78 15.50
N GLN A 297 -15.29 4.20 16.59
CA GLN A 297 -15.99 5.48 16.66
C GLN A 297 -15.57 6.25 17.91
N ARG A 298 -15.30 7.55 17.69
CA ARG A 298 -14.99 8.52 18.73
C ARG A 298 -15.81 9.78 18.47
N GLY A 299 -16.89 9.94 19.23
CA GLY A 299 -17.93 10.93 18.97
C GLY A 299 -18.50 10.80 17.56
N GLU A 300 -18.40 11.87 16.77
CA GLU A 300 -18.86 11.91 15.37
C GLU A 300 -17.77 11.49 14.36
N THR A 301 -16.60 11.01 14.80
CA THR A 301 -15.61 10.40 13.90
C THR A 301 -15.78 8.90 13.91
N GLN A 302 -16.05 8.30 12.75
CA GLN A 302 -16.22 6.86 12.61
C GLN A 302 -15.43 6.36 11.40
N VAL A 303 -14.61 5.33 11.64
CA VAL A 303 -13.76 4.70 10.62
C VAL A 303 -13.93 3.19 10.70
N MET A 304 -14.19 2.58 9.55
CA MET A 304 -14.16 1.12 9.39
C MET A 304 -12.87 0.74 8.67
N ASN A 305 -12.08 -0.14 9.27
CA ASN A 305 -10.91 -0.73 8.63
C ASN A 305 -11.20 -2.18 8.25
N VAL A 306 -10.79 -2.55 7.04
CA VAL A 306 -10.88 -3.92 6.53
C VAL A 306 -9.48 -4.44 6.26
N CYS A 307 -9.10 -5.50 6.97
CA CYS A 307 -7.86 -6.24 6.73
C CYS A 307 -8.11 -7.34 5.69
N THR A 308 -7.25 -7.40 4.68
CA THR A 308 -7.16 -8.47 3.70
C THR A 308 -5.73 -9.01 3.70
N MET A 309 -5.61 -10.33 3.61
CA MET A 309 -4.35 -11.06 3.63
C MET A 309 -4.20 -11.86 2.35
N ALA A 310 -3.01 -11.89 1.79
CA ALA A 310 -2.72 -12.64 0.58
C ALA A 310 -1.31 -13.23 0.62
N MET A 311 -0.99 -14.06 -0.37
CA MET A 311 0.34 -14.62 -0.55
C MET A 311 1.40 -13.52 -0.75
N PRO A 312 2.68 -13.73 -0.37
CA PRO A 312 3.77 -12.75 -0.52
C PRO A 312 3.97 -12.23 -1.95
N ARG A 313 3.62 -13.01 -2.98
CA ARG A 313 3.64 -12.54 -4.38
C ARG A 313 2.72 -11.33 -4.65
N MET A 314 1.80 -11.02 -3.73
CA MET A 314 0.93 -9.86 -3.76
C MET A 314 1.52 -8.65 -3.03
N ASN A 315 2.75 -8.74 -2.51
CA ASN A 315 3.52 -7.57 -2.07
C ASN A 315 3.55 -6.53 -3.19
N GLN A 316 3.42 -5.26 -2.82
CA GLN A 316 3.46 -4.19 -3.80
C GLN A 316 4.90 -3.97 -4.23
N LEU A 317 5.21 -4.23 -5.50
CA LEU A 317 6.51 -3.88 -6.07
C LEU A 317 6.66 -2.36 -6.19
N LEU A 318 7.83 -1.87 -5.80
CA LEU A 318 8.21 -0.46 -5.82
C LEU A 318 9.37 -0.26 -6.81
N ASP A 319 9.19 0.71 -7.70
CA ASP A 319 10.23 1.19 -8.62
C ASP A 319 10.38 2.69 -8.37
N THR A 320 11.17 3.02 -7.34
CA THR A 320 11.36 4.39 -6.86
C THR A 320 12.86 4.68 -6.65
N LEU A 321 13.18 5.84 -6.07
CA LEU A 321 14.56 6.18 -5.68
C LEU A 321 14.94 5.62 -4.29
N SER A 322 13.98 5.03 -3.58
CA SER A 322 14.24 4.33 -2.32
C SER A 322 14.94 2.99 -2.58
N PRO A 323 15.82 2.52 -1.67
CA PRO A 323 16.33 1.14 -1.72
C PRO A 323 15.23 0.09 -1.51
N GLU A 324 14.08 0.47 -0.94
CA GLU A 324 12.94 -0.43 -0.77
C GLU A 324 12.31 -0.78 -2.12
N THR A 325 12.32 -2.07 -2.48
CA THR A 325 11.84 -2.59 -3.77
C THR A 325 10.46 -3.23 -3.68
N ASN A 326 9.95 -3.49 -2.47
CA ASN A 326 8.62 -4.04 -2.28
C ASN A 326 8.06 -3.67 -0.89
N LYS A 327 6.73 -3.68 -0.78
CA LYS A 327 6.01 -3.39 0.47
C LYS A 327 5.01 -4.51 0.75
N TYR A 328 5.18 -5.19 1.89
CA TYR A 328 4.25 -6.23 2.32
C TYR A 328 3.03 -5.69 3.08
N PHE A 329 3.17 -4.52 3.73
CA PHE A 329 2.10 -3.87 4.47
C PHE A 329 1.58 -2.63 3.73
N LEU A 330 0.39 -2.76 3.15
CA LEU A 330 -0.30 -1.72 2.41
C LEU A 330 -1.41 -1.13 3.29
N PHE A 331 -1.42 0.19 3.45
CA PHE A 331 -2.49 0.89 4.16
C PHE A 331 -3.11 1.95 3.25
N HIS A 332 -4.38 1.74 2.88
CA HIS A 332 -5.14 2.71 2.11
C HIS A 332 -6.11 3.46 3.02
N TYR A 333 -6.15 4.78 2.87
CA TYR A 333 -7.08 5.64 3.58
C TYR A 333 -7.98 6.33 2.56
N ASN A 334 -9.29 6.21 2.74
CA ASN A 334 -10.30 6.80 1.88
C ASN A 334 -11.23 7.69 2.70
N MET A 335 -11.40 8.94 2.27
CA MET A 335 -12.33 9.87 2.89
C MET A 335 -13.23 10.49 1.82
N ALA A 336 -14.33 9.81 1.57
CA ALA A 336 -15.32 10.29 0.64
C ALA A 336 -16.10 11.52 1.16
N PRO A 337 -16.70 12.33 0.27
CA PRO A 337 -17.37 13.58 0.65
C PRO A 337 -18.50 13.43 1.67
N TRP A 338 -19.22 12.30 1.64
CA TRP A 338 -20.32 12.03 2.58
C TRP A 338 -19.85 11.95 4.04
N ALA A 339 -18.57 11.66 4.30
CA ALA A 339 -18.02 11.64 5.66
C ALA A 339 -18.16 13.00 6.37
N ASN A 340 -18.20 14.10 5.61
CA ASN A 340 -18.45 15.44 6.13
C ASN A 340 -19.90 15.92 5.86
N GLY A 341 -20.75 15.09 5.26
CA GLY A 341 -22.08 15.50 4.78
C GLY A 341 -22.05 16.35 3.51
N GLU A 342 -20.98 16.23 2.70
CA GLU A 342 -20.79 17.04 1.49
C GLU A 342 -20.92 16.18 0.21
N THR A 343 -21.11 16.84 -0.93
CA THR A 343 -20.94 16.23 -2.27
C THR A 343 -19.57 16.59 -2.84
N GLY A 344 -18.94 15.69 -3.59
CA GLY A 344 -17.64 15.99 -4.21
C GLY A 344 -17.12 14.87 -5.08
N ARG A 345 -15.86 15.03 -5.53
CA ARG A 345 -15.18 14.02 -6.35
C ARG A 345 -14.91 12.76 -5.53
N VAL A 346 -15.25 11.60 -6.10
CA VAL A 346 -14.90 10.25 -5.61
C VAL A 346 -14.00 9.59 -6.66
N GLY A 347 -12.90 8.96 -6.23
CA GLY A 347 -11.95 8.31 -7.14
C GLY A 347 -10.51 8.42 -6.64
N SER A 348 -9.64 9.05 -7.43
CA SER A 348 -8.22 9.16 -7.12
C SER A 348 -7.96 9.88 -5.78
N PRO A 349 -7.09 9.32 -4.90
CA PRO A 349 -6.87 9.88 -3.58
C PRO A 349 -6.15 11.22 -3.64
N LYS A 350 -6.52 12.13 -2.75
CA LYS A 350 -5.88 13.43 -2.55
C LYS A 350 -4.55 13.26 -1.81
N ARG A 351 -3.65 14.24 -1.90
CA ARG A 351 -2.42 14.29 -1.08
C ARG A 351 -2.72 14.15 0.43
N ARG A 352 -3.85 14.71 0.90
CA ARG A 352 -4.26 14.59 2.30
C ARG A 352 -4.57 13.15 2.70
N GLU A 353 -5.30 12.43 1.86
CA GLU A 353 -5.66 11.03 2.07
C GLU A 353 -4.41 10.14 2.08
N ILE A 354 -3.49 10.35 1.13
CA ILE A 354 -2.21 9.63 1.09
C ILE A 354 -1.40 9.89 2.37
N GLY A 355 -1.27 11.15 2.80
CA GLY A 355 -0.52 11.44 4.03
C GLY A 355 -1.19 10.94 5.31
N HIS A 356 -2.53 10.90 5.38
CA HIS A 356 -3.22 10.28 6.52
C HIS A 356 -3.04 8.76 6.53
N GLY A 357 -3.10 8.11 5.37
CA GLY A 357 -2.83 6.69 5.21
C GLY A 357 -1.40 6.34 5.61
N ALA A 358 -0.41 7.13 5.16
CA ALA A 358 0.99 6.95 5.52
C ALA A 358 1.24 7.12 7.02
N LEU A 359 0.61 8.11 7.67
CA LEU A 359 0.73 8.28 9.13
C LEU A 359 0.15 7.08 9.88
N ALA A 360 -1.03 6.59 9.46
CA ALA A 360 -1.64 5.43 10.09
C ALA A 360 -0.83 4.14 9.84
N ALA A 361 -0.27 3.98 8.63
CA ALA A 361 0.65 2.90 8.30
C ALA A 361 1.89 2.93 9.20
N ARG A 362 2.54 4.10 9.31
CA ARG A 362 3.73 4.31 10.14
C ARG A 362 3.46 4.03 11.62
N ALA A 363 2.25 4.30 12.12
CA ALA A 363 1.87 4.00 13.49
C ALA A 363 1.68 2.50 13.77
N LEU A 364 1.25 1.71 12.78
CA LEU A 364 0.98 0.28 12.92
C LEU A 364 2.17 -0.60 12.54
N LEU A 365 3.01 -0.13 11.62
CA LEU A 365 4.18 -0.85 11.12
C LEU A 365 5.09 -1.43 12.23
N PRO A 366 5.40 -0.71 13.33
CA PRO A 366 6.36 -1.19 14.32
C PRO A 366 5.88 -2.42 15.11
N VAL A 367 4.56 -2.63 15.19
CA VAL A 367 3.98 -3.76 15.94
C VAL A 367 3.67 -4.96 15.04
N LEU A 368 3.84 -4.84 13.72
CA LEU A 368 3.61 -5.96 12.82
C LEU A 368 4.71 -7.02 12.99
N PRO A 369 4.39 -8.31 12.85
CA PRO A 369 5.41 -9.33 12.70
C PRO A 369 6.19 -9.12 11.40
N GLY A 370 7.49 -9.43 11.41
CA GLY A 370 8.26 -9.53 10.18
C GLY A 370 7.70 -10.60 9.24
N GLN A 371 7.90 -10.43 7.93
CA GLN A 371 7.30 -11.29 6.91
C GLN A 371 7.81 -12.74 6.99
N GLU A 372 9.03 -12.94 7.49
CA GLU A 372 9.60 -14.26 7.80
C GLU A 372 8.82 -15.02 8.88
N ASN A 373 8.22 -14.29 9.84
CA ASN A 373 7.44 -14.85 10.93
C ASN A 373 5.94 -14.96 10.61
N PHE A 374 5.44 -14.09 9.73
CA PHE A 374 4.05 -14.07 9.30
C PHE A 374 3.98 -13.80 7.79
N ASN A 375 4.03 -14.89 7.02
CA ASN A 375 4.31 -14.89 5.59
C ASN A 375 3.14 -14.43 4.71
N TYR A 376 2.62 -13.23 4.98
CA TYR A 376 1.46 -12.64 4.32
C TYR A 376 1.77 -11.26 3.77
N ALA A 377 1.19 -10.95 2.60
CA ALA A 377 0.95 -9.58 2.21
C ALA A 377 -0.31 -9.08 2.93
N LEU A 378 -0.21 -7.93 3.60
CA LEU A 378 -1.28 -7.33 4.40
C LEU A 378 -1.78 -6.06 3.72
N ARG A 379 -3.10 -5.99 3.49
CA ARG A 379 -3.75 -4.78 2.99
C ARG A 379 -4.83 -4.34 3.95
N LEU A 380 -4.67 -3.14 4.50
CA LEU A 380 -5.70 -2.44 5.26
C LEU A 380 -6.34 -1.36 4.41
N VAL A 381 -7.66 -1.23 4.51
CA VAL A 381 -8.42 -0.15 3.89
C VAL A 381 -9.26 0.51 4.96
N ALA A 382 -8.90 1.74 5.33
CA ALA A 382 -9.65 2.59 6.23
C ALA A 382 -10.67 3.44 5.46
N GLU A 383 -11.94 3.09 5.58
CA GLU A 383 -13.07 3.85 5.06
C GLU A 383 -13.60 4.78 6.14
N VAL A 384 -13.47 6.10 5.92
CA VAL A 384 -14.04 7.10 6.81
C VAL A 384 -15.54 7.23 6.54
N LEU A 385 -16.35 6.80 7.49
CA LEU A 385 -17.81 6.85 7.40
C LEU A 385 -18.36 8.20 7.89
N SER A 386 -17.73 8.77 8.91
CA SER A 386 -18.05 10.11 9.42
C SER A 386 -16.80 10.79 9.98
N SER A 387 -16.73 12.12 9.90
CA SER A 387 -15.57 12.90 10.28
C SER A 387 -15.95 14.17 11.04
N ASN A 388 -15.47 14.25 12.29
CA ASN A 388 -15.51 15.49 13.05
C ASN A 388 -14.28 15.65 13.98
N GLY A 389 -13.15 15.02 13.64
CA GLY A 389 -11.90 15.14 14.39
C GLY A 389 -11.00 13.94 14.18
N SER A 390 -9.77 14.18 13.72
CA SER A 390 -8.70 13.22 13.46
C SER A 390 -9.13 11.79 13.08
N THR A 391 -9.63 11.68 11.86
CA THR A 391 -9.91 10.40 11.20
C THR A 391 -8.66 9.54 11.05
N SER A 392 -7.47 10.13 10.88
CA SER A 392 -6.21 9.38 10.81
C SER A 392 -5.92 8.59 12.08
N MET A 393 -6.17 9.16 13.26
CA MET A 393 -6.00 8.45 14.53
C MET A 393 -7.09 7.40 14.76
N ALA A 394 -8.32 7.65 14.31
CA ALA A 394 -9.36 6.61 14.28
C ALA A 394 -9.01 5.46 13.31
N SER A 395 -8.30 5.75 12.21
CA SER A 395 -7.77 4.73 11.29
C SER A 395 -6.69 3.86 11.92
N VAL A 396 -5.87 4.41 12.83
CA VAL A 396 -4.92 3.63 13.63
C VAL A 396 -5.66 2.67 14.56
N CYS A 397 -6.62 3.17 15.35
CA CYS A 397 -7.39 2.34 16.28
C CYS A 397 -8.16 1.23 15.56
N SER A 398 -8.93 1.58 14.52
CA SER A 398 -9.66 0.60 13.70
C SER A 398 -8.73 -0.37 12.97
N GLY A 399 -7.56 0.08 12.50
CA GLY A 399 -6.55 -0.77 11.87
C GLY A 399 -5.94 -1.78 12.83
N SER A 400 -5.61 -1.37 14.06
CA SER A 400 -5.16 -2.27 15.13
C SER A 400 -6.20 -3.35 15.42
N LEU A 401 -7.47 -2.96 15.56
CA LEU A 401 -8.58 -3.91 15.76
C LEU A 401 -8.74 -4.86 14.57
N ALA A 402 -8.67 -4.36 13.34
CA ALA A 402 -8.82 -5.18 12.13
C ALA A 402 -7.68 -6.20 11.96
N LEU A 403 -6.44 -5.84 12.33
CA LEU A 403 -5.31 -6.77 12.35
C LEU A 403 -5.51 -7.87 13.39
N MET A 404 -5.92 -7.50 14.60
CA MET A 404 -6.19 -8.45 15.68
C MET A 404 -7.35 -9.39 15.32
N ASP A 405 -8.44 -8.85 14.75
CA ASP A 405 -9.61 -9.62 14.30
C ASP A 405 -9.25 -10.57 13.14
N ALA A 406 -8.29 -10.19 12.28
CA ALA A 406 -7.78 -11.05 11.22
C ALA A 406 -6.86 -12.19 11.68
N GLY A 407 -6.48 -12.20 12.97
CA GLY A 407 -5.51 -13.15 13.52
C GLY A 407 -4.05 -12.80 13.18
N VAL A 408 -3.76 -11.54 12.83
CA VAL A 408 -2.37 -11.09 12.65
C VAL A 408 -1.72 -10.97 14.04
N PRO A 409 -0.58 -11.65 14.30
CA PRO A 409 0.05 -11.67 15.62
C PRO A 409 0.85 -10.40 15.88
N ILE A 410 0.16 -9.26 15.96
CA ILE A 410 0.78 -7.98 16.30
C ILE A 410 1.34 -7.99 17.73
N ARG A 411 2.47 -7.33 17.94
CA ARG A 411 3.20 -7.30 19.23
C ARG A 411 2.37 -6.66 20.35
N ALA A 412 1.55 -5.66 20.03
CA ALA A 412 0.62 -5.01 20.95
C ALA A 412 -0.43 -4.20 20.19
N ALA A 413 -1.58 -3.93 20.83
CA ALA A 413 -2.57 -3.01 20.29
C ALA A 413 -2.03 -1.57 20.26
N VAL A 414 -2.38 -0.82 19.20
CA VAL A 414 -1.94 0.56 18.99
C VAL A 414 -3.15 1.48 18.93
N ALA A 415 -3.16 2.52 19.75
CA ALA A 415 -4.18 3.56 19.71
C ALA A 415 -3.58 4.91 19.31
N GLY A 416 -4.39 5.75 18.69
CA GLY A 416 -4.04 7.10 18.30
C GLY A 416 -4.94 8.17 18.91
N ILE A 417 -4.36 9.32 19.25
CA ILE A 417 -5.09 10.49 19.73
C ILE A 417 -4.63 11.74 18.97
N ALA A 418 -5.57 12.65 18.72
CA ALA A 418 -5.24 13.99 18.25
C ALA A 418 -5.45 15.00 19.36
N MET A 419 -4.47 15.87 19.47
CA MET A 419 -4.34 16.87 20.50
C MET A 419 -4.24 18.24 19.82
N GLY A 420 -4.67 19.27 20.53
CA GLY A 420 -4.46 20.64 20.10
C GLY A 420 -3.91 21.50 21.22
N LEU A 421 -3.44 22.68 20.87
CA LEU A 421 -3.00 23.69 21.81
C LEU A 421 -3.61 25.04 21.41
N VAL A 422 -4.11 25.75 22.42
CA VAL A 422 -4.54 27.15 22.29
C VAL A 422 -3.66 28.01 23.18
N TYR A 423 -3.12 29.08 22.62
CA TYR A 423 -2.44 30.16 23.31
C TYR A 423 -3.28 31.43 23.21
N ALA A 424 -4.00 31.76 24.28
CA ALA A 424 -4.79 32.98 24.35
C ALA A 424 -4.65 33.60 25.74
N GLU A 425 -4.74 34.93 25.82
CA GLU A 425 -4.62 35.67 27.09
C GLU A 425 -3.33 35.32 27.89
N GLY A 426 -2.24 35.05 27.17
CA GLY A 426 -0.94 34.68 27.76
C GLY A 426 -0.87 33.26 28.36
N LYS A 427 -1.87 32.41 28.11
CA LYS A 427 -1.95 31.05 28.67
C LYS A 427 -2.02 29.99 27.57
N TYR A 428 -1.26 28.92 27.77
CA TYR A 428 -1.34 27.71 26.96
C TYR A 428 -2.37 26.74 27.56
N THR A 429 -3.24 26.19 26.73
CA THR A 429 -4.23 25.17 27.11
C THR A 429 -4.19 24.01 26.11
N THR A 430 -3.81 22.83 26.59
CA THR A 430 -3.81 21.60 25.79
C THR A 430 -5.20 20.99 25.74
N LEU A 431 -5.64 20.62 24.54
CA LEU A 431 -6.94 20.03 24.26
C LEU A 431 -6.78 18.57 23.84
N THR A 432 -7.48 17.67 24.53
CA THR A 432 -7.56 16.24 24.20
C THR A 432 -8.66 15.99 23.18
N ASP A 433 -8.39 15.15 22.18
CA ASP A 433 -9.38 14.72 21.18
C ASP A 433 -10.10 15.89 20.50
N ILE A 434 -9.30 16.69 19.79
CA ILE A 434 -9.77 17.91 19.14
C ILE A 434 -10.81 17.62 18.05
N LEU A 435 -11.79 18.51 17.98
CA LEU A 435 -12.75 18.60 16.88
C LEU A 435 -12.11 19.24 15.66
N GLY A 436 -12.73 19.06 14.48
CA GLY A 436 -12.30 19.77 13.27
C GLY A 436 -12.32 21.30 13.40
N ALA A 437 -13.26 21.84 14.19
CA ALA A 437 -13.30 23.28 14.49
C ALA A 437 -12.13 23.73 15.39
N GLU A 438 -11.75 22.90 16.36
CA GLU A 438 -10.67 23.21 17.30
C GLU A 438 -9.29 23.11 16.62
N ASP A 439 -9.11 22.21 15.65
CA ASP A 439 -7.95 22.18 14.74
C ASP A 439 -7.82 23.49 13.94
N ALA A 440 -8.94 23.96 13.36
CA ALA A 440 -8.97 25.20 12.60
C ALA A 440 -8.67 26.44 13.48
N PHE A 441 -9.13 26.43 14.74
CA PHE A 441 -8.99 27.56 15.67
C PHE A 441 -7.74 27.48 16.56
N GLY A 442 -7.11 26.32 16.66
CA GLY A 442 -5.92 26.06 17.46
C GLY A 442 -4.64 26.60 16.83
N ASP A 443 -3.62 26.71 17.69
CA ASP A 443 -2.28 27.19 17.36
C ASP A 443 -1.31 26.07 17.02
N MET A 444 -1.54 24.88 17.57
CA MET A 444 -0.83 23.66 17.22
C MET A 444 -1.82 22.50 17.22
N ASP A 445 -1.65 21.59 16.28
CA ASP A 445 -2.25 20.26 16.30
C ASP A 445 -1.14 19.21 16.27
N PHE A 446 -1.28 18.19 17.12
CA PHE A 446 -0.36 17.06 17.09
C PHE A 446 -1.10 15.75 17.33
N LYS A 447 -0.56 14.68 16.77
CA LYS A 447 -1.16 13.37 16.71
C LYS A 447 -0.14 12.39 17.25
N VAL A 448 -0.53 11.66 18.29
CA VAL A 448 0.35 10.68 18.95
C VAL A 448 -0.33 9.32 18.81
N ALA A 449 0.43 8.34 18.32
CA ALA A 449 0.01 6.95 18.29
C ALA A 449 1.05 6.08 19.00
N GLY A 450 0.59 5.00 19.62
CA GLY A 450 1.47 4.10 20.36
C GLY A 450 0.74 2.98 21.09
N THR A 451 1.53 2.12 21.69
CA THR A 451 1.10 1.08 22.62
C THR A 451 0.95 1.67 24.03
N ALA A 452 0.76 0.79 25.02
CA ALA A 452 0.74 1.16 26.44
C ALA A 452 2.07 1.81 26.88
N ASP A 453 3.18 1.38 26.30
CA ASP A 453 4.53 1.60 26.82
C ASP A 453 5.53 2.15 25.77
N ALA A 454 5.13 2.30 24.52
CA ALA A 454 5.96 2.88 23.46
C ALA A 454 5.13 3.76 22.50
N ILE A 455 5.72 4.85 22.06
CA ILE A 455 5.18 5.66 20.96
C ILE A 455 5.58 5.01 19.64
N THR A 456 4.63 4.85 18.73
CA THR A 456 4.88 4.29 17.39
C THR A 456 4.85 5.35 16.29
N ALA A 457 4.14 6.47 16.49
CA ALA A 457 4.18 7.61 15.59
C ALA A 457 3.86 8.93 16.29
N LEU A 458 4.48 10.01 15.81
CA LEU A 458 4.14 11.39 16.15
C LEU A 458 4.05 12.22 14.87
N GLN A 459 2.99 13.02 14.76
CA GLN A 459 2.91 14.10 13.77
C GLN A 459 2.57 15.39 14.52
N LEU A 460 3.28 16.48 14.26
CA LEU A 460 3.03 17.78 14.87
C LEU A 460 3.10 18.87 13.80
N ASP A 461 2.17 19.81 13.86
CA ASP A 461 2.15 21.03 13.07
C ASP A 461 1.82 22.21 13.98
N THR A 462 2.63 23.26 13.97
CA THR A 462 2.36 24.50 14.73
C THR A 462 2.30 25.71 13.80
N LYS A 463 1.41 26.64 14.16
CA LYS A 463 1.18 27.93 13.50
C LYS A 463 1.80 29.08 14.29
N ILE A 464 2.21 28.85 15.54
CA ILE A 464 2.86 29.85 16.38
C ILE A 464 4.38 29.68 16.38
N ASP A 465 5.08 30.75 16.73
CA ASP A 465 6.54 30.92 16.72
C ASP A 465 7.30 29.97 17.65
N GLY A 466 6.65 29.00 18.28
CA GLY A 466 7.29 28.05 19.17
C GLY A 466 6.49 27.83 20.43
N ILE A 467 6.83 26.75 21.10
CA ILE A 467 6.15 26.29 22.31
C ILE A 467 7.23 25.96 23.34
N PRO A 468 7.08 26.40 24.60
CA PRO A 468 8.01 26.00 25.66
C PRO A 468 8.09 24.48 25.80
N ALA A 469 9.29 23.94 26.02
CA ALA A 469 9.50 22.50 26.12
C ALA A 469 8.63 21.85 27.22
N GLU A 470 8.41 22.55 28.33
CA GLU A 470 7.53 22.12 29.43
C GLU A 470 6.06 21.99 29.01
N VAL A 471 5.58 22.88 28.12
CA VAL A 471 4.21 22.83 27.60
C VAL A 471 4.06 21.64 26.67
N LEU A 472 5.05 21.39 25.81
CA LEU A 472 5.05 20.23 24.93
C LEU A 472 5.10 18.91 25.72
N ALA A 473 5.96 18.82 26.74
CA ALA A 473 6.04 17.64 27.59
C ALA A 473 4.70 17.36 28.30
N ALA A 474 4.11 18.37 28.93
CA ALA A 474 2.79 18.23 29.56
C ALA A 474 1.69 17.85 28.55
N ALA A 475 1.79 18.32 27.31
CA ALA A 475 0.86 17.97 26.25
C ALA A 475 1.01 16.51 25.80
N LEU A 476 2.24 15.99 25.74
CA LEU A 476 2.52 14.58 25.45
C LEU A 476 2.02 13.66 26.59
N ASP A 477 2.20 14.06 27.85
CA ASP A 477 1.66 13.31 29.00
C ASP A 477 0.13 13.27 28.98
N GLN A 478 -0.53 14.39 28.69
CA GLN A 478 -1.98 14.41 28.50
C GLN A 478 -2.43 13.52 27.32
N ALA A 479 -1.63 13.44 26.25
CA ALA A 479 -1.89 12.55 25.13
C ALA A 479 -1.75 11.07 25.53
N LYS A 480 -0.80 10.74 26.41
CA LYS A 480 -0.61 9.39 26.94
C LYS A 480 -1.84 8.93 27.73
N ASP A 481 -2.34 9.76 28.64
CA ASP A 481 -3.55 9.46 29.43
C ASP A 481 -4.72 9.11 28.50
N ALA A 482 -4.97 9.96 27.51
CA ALA A 482 -6.02 9.76 26.52
C ALA A 482 -5.81 8.49 25.66
N ARG A 483 -4.56 8.20 25.28
CA ARG A 483 -4.19 6.97 24.57
C ARG A 483 -4.52 5.73 25.40
N MET A 484 -4.28 5.76 26.71
CA MET A 484 -4.57 4.63 27.61
C MET A 484 -6.08 4.38 27.74
N GLU A 485 -6.89 5.43 27.85
CA GLU A 485 -8.35 5.29 27.87
C GLU A 485 -8.89 4.69 26.56
N ILE A 486 -8.33 5.09 25.41
CA ILE A 486 -8.69 4.52 24.10
C ILE A 486 -8.28 3.05 24.01
N LEU A 487 -7.06 2.71 24.43
CA LEU A 487 -6.60 1.32 24.48
C LEU A 487 -7.51 0.47 25.38
N ALA A 488 -7.95 0.99 26.53
CA ALA A 488 -8.88 0.29 27.40
C ALA A 488 -10.22 -0.01 26.70
N ASN A 489 -10.78 0.94 25.94
CA ASN A 489 -11.98 0.72 25.14
C ASN A 489 -11.77 -0.34 24.04
N MET A 490 -10.64 -0.28 23.33
CA MET A 490 -10.30 -1.26 22.28
C MET A 490 -10.11 -2.66 22.87
N ASN A 491 -9.37 -2.79 23.97
CA ASN A 491 -9.09 -4.06 24.63
C ASN A 491 -10.35 -4.68 25.25
N ALA A 492 -11.34 -3.87 25.64
CA ALA A 492 -12.65 -4.36 26.06
C ALA A 492 -13.44 -5.00 24.91
N CYS A 493 -13.19 -4.58 23.66
CA CYS A 493 -13.77 -5.20 22.46
C CYS A 493 -12.99 -6.46 22.04
N LEU A 494 -11.66 -6.38 21.97
CA LEU A 494 -10.78 -7.49 21.60
C LEU A 494 -9.43 -7.34 22.32
N ALA A 495 -9.19 -8.18 23.32
CA ALA A 495 -8.04 -8.04 24.22
C ALA A 495 -6.70 -8.50 23.60
N ALA A 496 -6.75 -9.41 22.63
CA ALA A 496 -5.57 -9.98 21.95
C ALA A 496 -5.96 -10.36 20.52
N PRO A 497 -4.98 -10.50 19.59
CA PRO A 497 -5.24 -11.09 18.28
C PRO A 497 -5.94 -12.44 18.39
N ARG A 498 -6.78 -12.78 17.41
CA ARG A 498 -7.33 -14.13 17.31
C ARG A 498 -6.20 -15.14 17.14
N GLU A 499 -6.34 -16.32 17.76
CA GLU A 499 -5.32 -17.37 17.72
C GLU A 499 -5.11 -17.93 16.30
N GLU A 500 -6.18 -17.98 15.51
CA GLU A 500 -6.16 -18.42 14.12
C GLU A 500 -6.57 -17.28 13.19
N VAL A 501 -5.98 -17.28 11.99
CA VAL A 501 -6.45 -16.46 10.88
C VAL A 501 -7.89 -16.83 10.52
N ALA A 502 -8.68 -15.85 10.06
CA ALA A 502 -10.07 -16.08 9.69
C ALA A 502 -10.24 -17.22 8.68
N ALA A 503 -11.34 -17.96 8.77
CA ALA A 503 -11.63 -19.08 7.87
C ALA A 503 -11.75 -18.67 6.38
N THR A 504 -12.00 -17.40 6.12
CA THR A 504 -12.04 -16.80 4.77
C THR A 504 -10.65 -16.45 4.24
N ALA A 505 -9.65 -16.35 5.10
CA ALA A 505 -8.29 -16.02 4.73
C ALA A 505 -7.54 -17.24 4.18
N PRO A 506 -6.61 -17.06 3.23
CA PRO A 506 -5.72 -18.14 2.84
C PRO A 506 -4.87 -18.55 4.04
N LYS A 507 -4.84 -19.85 4.35
CA LYS A 507 -3.82 -20.42 5.22
C LYS A 507 -2.57 -20.61 4.38
N ILE A 508 -1.39 -20.38 4.96
CA ILE A 508 -0.12 -20.51 4.26
C ILE A 508 0.74 -21.51 5.01
N ILE A 509 1.32 -22.44 4.27
CA ILE A 509 2.36 -23.34 4.76
C ILE A 509 3.61 -23.16 3.92
N THR A 510 4.75 -23.16 4.58
CA THR A 510 6.05 -23.15 3.91
C THR A 510 6.73 -24.49 4.18
N ILE A 511 7.19 -25.14 3.12
CA ILE A 511 8.01 -26.35 3.21
C ILE A 511 9.35 -26.09 2.55
N THR A 512 10.39 -26.64 3.15
CA THR A 512 11.75 -26.51 2.63
C THR A 512 12.15 -27.78 1.88
N ILE A 513 12.77 -27.61 0.72
CA ILE A 513 13.15 -28.68 -0.18
C ILE A 513 14.64 -28.56 -0.55
N PRO A 514 15.33 -29.67 -0.87
CA PRO A 514 16.69 -29.62 -1.39
C PRO A 514 16.78 -28.80 -2.68
N MET A 515 17.87 -28.05 -2.86
CA MET A 515 18.08 -27.14 -3.98
C MET A 515 18.01 -27.84 -5.35
N ASP A 516 18.53 -29.07 -5.43
CA ASP A 516 18.50 -29.90 -6.64
C ASP A 516 17.08 -30.38 -7.02
N LYS A 517 16.13 -30.33 -6.09
CA LYS A 517 14.73 -30.75 -6.30
C LYS A 517 13.80 -29.63 -6.78
N ILE A 518 14.22 -28.36 -6.72
CA ILE A 518 13.43 -27.23 -7.21
C ILE A 518 13.02 -27.43 -8.68
N GLY A 519 13.97 -27.83 -9.53
CA GLY A 519 13.71 -28.04 -10.96
C GLY A 519 12.69 -29.16 -11.22
N GLU A 520 12.66 -30.19 -10.38
CA GLU A 520 11.68 -31.30 -10.48
C GLU A 520 10.28 -30.83 -10.05
N VAL A 521 10.17 -30.03 -8.99
CA VAL A 521 8.89 -29.48 -8.49
C VAL A 521 8.28 -28.49 -9.49
N ILE A 522 9.09 -27.61 -10.08
CA ILE A 522 8.63 -26.68 -11.12
C ILE A 522 8.30 -27.46 -12.41
N GLY A 523 9.17 -28.38 -12.80
CA GLY A 523 9.08 -29.15 -14.03
C GLY A 523 9.37 -28.33 -15.29
N PRO A 524 9.44 -28.98 -16.47
CA PRO A 524 9.74 -28.30 -17.73
C PRO A 524 8.72 -27.20 -18.03
N LYS A 525 9.19 -25.96 -18.21
CA LYS A 525 8.36 -24.76 -18.43
C LYS A 525 7.27 -24.53 -17.36
N GLY A 526 7.48 -25.02 -16.13
CA GLY A 526 6.49 -24.91 -15.05
C GLY A 526 5.32 -25.89 -15.16
N LYS A 527 5.37 -26.90 -16.04
CA LYS A 527 4.24 -27.81 -16.29
C LYS A 527 3.77 -28.52 -15.02
N VAL A 528 4.70 -29.03 -14.20
CA VAL A 528 4.36 -29.82 -13.01
C VAL A 528 3.68 -28.94 -11.96
N ILE A 529 4.29 -27.80 -11.63
CA ILE A 529 3.72 -26.88 -10.64
C ILE A 529 2.37 -26.32 -11.10
N ASN A 530 2.23 -25.97 -12.38
CA ASN A 530 0.97 -25.47 -12.93
C ASN A 530 -0.14 -26.54 -12.89
N THR A 531 0.19 -27.82 -13.13
CA THR A 531 -0.78 -28.92 -12.98
C THR A 531 -1.23 -29.06 -11.52
N ILE A 532 -0.32 -28.99 -10.54
CA ILE A 532 -0.68 -29.05 -9.12
C ILE A 532 -1.58 -27.86 -8.76
N VAL A 533 -1.23 -26.64 -9.18
CA VAL A 533 -2.04 -25.44 -8.95
C VAL A 533 -3.43 -25.59 -9.58
N GLN A 534 -3.53 -26.07 -10.82
CA GLN A 534 -4.80 -26.23 -11.54
C GLN A 534 -5.72 -27.28 -10.90
N GLU A 535 -5.16 -28.41 -10.47
CA GLU A 535 -5.96 -29.51 -9.91
C GLU A 535 -6.34 -29.30 -8.45
N THR A 536 -5.45 -28.71 -7.65
CA THR A 536 -5.71 -28.45 -6.22
C THR A 536 -6.41 -27.12 -6.00
N GLY A 537 -6.24 -26.16 -6.92
CA GLY A 537 -6.66 -24.77 -6.72
C GLY A 537 -5.91 -24.05 -5.60
N ALA A 538 -4.75 -24.58 -5.16
CA ALA A 538 -3.85 -23.91 -4.23
C ALA A 538 -2.93 -22.94 -4.97
N ASP A 539 -2.57 -21.84 -4.32
CA ASP A 539 -1.57 -20.89 -4.79
C ASP A 539 -0.18 -21.37 -4.34
N ILE A 540 0.71 -21.65 -5.28
CA ILE A 540 2.02 -22.22 -4.97
C ILE A 540 3.11 -21.32 -5.54
N ALA A 541 3.99 -20.84 -4.66
CA ALA A 541 5.20 -20.10 -5.01
C ALA A 541 6.43 -20.94 -4.65
N VAL A 542 7.40 -20.98 -5.55
CA VAL A 542 8.69 -21.65 -5.34
C VAL A 542 9.77 -20.59 -5.46
N ASP A 543 10.59 -20.48 -4.41
CA ASP A 543 11.71 -19.55 -4.30
C ASP A 543 12.95 -20.30 -3.76
N ASP A 544 14.07 -19.61 -3.61
CA ASP A 544 15.28 -20.14 -2.96
C ASP A 544 15.98 -19.09 -2.09
N ASP A 545 16.58 -19.53 -0.98
CA ASP A 545 17.40 -18.66 -0.11
C ASP A 545 18.91 -18.78 -0.41
N GLY A 546 19.26 -19.39 -1.55
CA GLY A 546 20.64 -19.75 -1.93
C GLY A 546 21.20 -21.00 -1.25
N ALA A 547 20.54 -21.53 -0.21
CA ALA A 547 20.93 -22.76 0.48
C ALA A 547 19.91 -23.90 0.28
N GLN A 548 18.62 -23.58 0.25
CA GLN A 548 17.49 -24.50 0.14
C GLN A 548 16.37 -23.89 -0.72
N GLY A 549 15.56 -24.75 -1.34
CA GLY A 549 14.34 -24.33 -2.02
C GLY A 549 13.21 -24.12 -1.02
N ILE A 550 12.46 -23.04 -1.19
CA ILE A 550 11.33 -22.68 -0.34
C ILE A 550 10.05 -22.79 -1.18
N VAL A 551 9.17 -23.71 -0.81
CA VAL A 551 7.84 -23.83 -1.44
C VAL A 551 6.78 -23.32 -0.48
N THR A 552 6.14 -22.23 -0.88
CA THR A 552 5.04 -21.61 -0.14
C THR A 552 3.72 -22.02 -0.80
N ILE A 553 2.84 -22.68 -0.04
CA ILE A 553 1.55 -23.17 -0.51
C ILE A 553 0.47 -22.44 0.28
N GLY A 554 -0.49 -21.84 -0.43
CA GLY A 554 -1.60 -21.13 0.17
C GLY A 554 -2.96 -21.57 -0.37
N ALA A 555 -3.91 -21.83 0.53
CA ALA A 555 -5.30 -22.01 0.15
C ALA A 555 -6.25 -21.66 1.30
N VAL A 556 -7.48 -21.31 0.97
CA VAL A 556 -8.55 -21.07 1.97
C VAL A 556 -8.98 -22.39 2.61
N GLU A 557 -9.14 -23.44 1.81
CA GLU A 557 -9.58 -24.76 2.25
C GLU A 557 -8.39 -25.66 2.59
N ALA A 558 -8.38 -26.25 3.79
CA ALA A 558 -7.25 -27.05 4.29
C ALA A 558 -6.90 -28.27 3.41
N TRP A 559 -7.91 -28.92 2.79
CA TRP A 559 -7.69 -30.10 1.95
C TRP A 559 -6.87 -29.79 0.69
N ARG A 560 -7.03 -28.58 0.12
CA ARG A 560 -6.27 -28.14 -1.07
C ARG A 560 -4.79 -28.00 -0.75
N MET A 561 -4.48 -27.42 0.40
CA MET A 561 -3.10 -27.27 0.86
C MET A 561 -2.46 -28.62 1.13
N GLU A 562 -3.14 -29.52 1.85
CA GLU A 562 -2.56 -30.82 2.21
C GLU A 562 -2.35 -31.70 0.97
N GLU A 563 -3.27 -31.66 0.00
CA GLU A 563 -3.11 -32.33 -1.28
C GLU A 563 -1.92 -31.77 -2.08
N ALA A 564 -1.82 -30.44 -2.21
CA ALA A 564 -0.69 -29.80 -2.90
C ALA A 564 0.65 -30.14 -2.22
N LYS A 565 0.70 -30.06 -0.90
CA LYS A 565 1.87 -30.41 -0.08
C LYS A 565 2.25 -31.87 -0.27
N SER A 566 1.29 -32.80 -0.21
CA SER A 566 1.54 -34.23 -0.39
C SER A 566 2.14 -34.51 -1.77
N ARG A 567 1.62 -33.88 -2.83
CA ARG A 567 2.16 -34.02 -4.19
C ARG A 567 3.59 -33.50 -4.30
N ILE A 568 3.87 -32.32 -3.73
CA ILE A 568 5.23 -31.76 -3.72
C ILE A 568 6.17 -32.66 -2.92
N GLN A 569 5.75 -33.15 -1.76
CA GLN A 569 6.54 -34.08 -0.95
C GLN A 569 6.83 -35.40 -1.69
N ASN A 570 5.87 -35.92 -2.45
CA ASN A 570 6.09 -37.12 -3.26
C ASN A 570 7.07 -36.89 -4.42
N ILE A 571 7.21 -35.65 -4.92
CA ILE A 571 8.25 -35.29 -5.92
C ILE A 571 9.62 -35.20 -5.23
N VAL A 572 9.68 -34.49 -4.11
CA VAL A 572 10.93 -34.20 -3.39
C VAL A 572 11.51 -35.46 -2.72
N SER A 573 10.64 -36.29 -2.17
CA SER A 573 10.96 -37.53 -1.47
C SER A 573 9.98 -38.62 -1.90
N PRO A 574 10.20 -39.22 -3.09
CA PRO A 574 9.36 -40.30 -3.58
C PRO A 574 9.35 -41.45 -2.55
N PRO A 575 8.18 -41.99 -2.18
CA PRO A 575 8.11 -43.07 -1.22
C PRO A 575 8.90 -44.28 -1.71
N MET A 576 9.70 -44.86 -0.82
CA MET A 576 10.51 -46.04 -1.15
C MET A 576 9.63 -47.28 -1.22
N ALA A 577 9.84 -48.07 -2.27
CA ALA A 577 9.24 -49.39 -2.39
C ALA A 577 9.88 -50.33 -1.35
N GLU A 578 9.06 -51.08 -0.61
CA GLU A 578 9.54 -52.07 0.35
C GLU A 578 9.63 -53.45 -0.32
N VAL A 579 10.78 -54.13 -0.20
CA VAL A 579 10.95 -55.50 -0.71
C VAL A 579 9.96 -56.44 -0.02
N GLY A 580 9.22 -57.22 -0.80
CA GLY A 580 8.21 -58.17 -0.34
C GLY A 580 6.80 -57.59 -0.17
N LYS A 581 6.61 -56.28 -0.34
CA LYS A 581 5.28 -55.64 -0.23
C LYS A 581 4.53 -55.68 -1.56
N VAL A 582 3.22 -55.87 -1.48
CA VAL A 582 2.31 -55.86 -2.62
C VAL A 582 1.84 -54.43 -2.88
N TYR A 583 1.93 -53.97 -4.13
CA TYR A 583 1.41 -52.69 -4.59
C TYR A 583 0.41 -52.88 -5.74
N PRO A 584 -0.72 -52.16 -5.74
CA PRO A 584 -1.50 -51.98 -6.95
C PRO A 584 -0.71 -51.07 -7.89
N GLY A 585 -0.47 -51.51 -9.12
CA GLY A 585 0.33 -50.76 -10.08
C GLY A 585 -0.35 -50.66 -11.44
N ARG A 586 0.00 -49.61 -12.20
CA ARG A 586 -0.54 -49.36 -13.54
C ARG A 586 0.55 -49.48 -14.59
N VAL A 587 0.29 -50.22 -15.66
CA VAL A 587 1.24 -50.37 -16.78
C VAL A 587 1.41 -49.02 -17.49
N VAL A 588 2.61 -48.43 -17.39
CA VAL A 588 2.92 -47.12 -18.00
C VAL A 588 3.65 -47.25 -19.34
N ASN A 589 4.42 -48.32 -19.53
CA ASN A 589 5.14 -48.57 -20.77
C ASN A 589 5.37 -50.07 -20.98
N ILE A 590 5.24 -50.55 -22.22
CA ILE A 590 5.48 -51.95 -22.59
C ILE A 590 6.71 -52.01 -23.49
N THR A 591 7.61 -52.95 -23.18
CA THR A 591 8.82 -53.20 -23.98
C THR A 591 8.93 -54.69 -24.31
N LYS A 592 9.82 -55.04 -25.25
CA LYS A 592 10.02 -56.44 -25.66
C LYS A 592 10.46 -57.38 -24.54
N PHE A 593 11.08 -56.85 -23.48
CA PHE A 593 11.63 -57.64 -22.38
C PHE A 593 10.81 -57.54 -21.08
N GLY A 594 9.77 -56.71 -21.04
CA GLY A 594 8.94 -56.53 -19.85
C GLY A 594 8.02 -55.32 -19.92
N ALA A 595 7.23 -55.13 -18.88
CA ALA A 595 6.35 -53.96 -18.70
C ALA A 595 6.83 -53.11 -17.52
N PHE A 596 6.90 -51.80 -17.71
CA PHE A 596 7.07 -50.85 -16.63
C PHE A 596 5.72 -50.59 -15.98
N VAL A 597 5.65 -50.84 -14.68
CA VAL A 597 4.47 -50.67 -13.85
C VAL A 597 4.76 -49.59 -12.83
N ASN A 598 3.98 -48.51 -12.84
CA ASN A 598 4.05 -47.49 -11.81
C ASN A 598 3.38 -48.04 -10.55
N ILE A 599 4.15 -48.17 -9.46
CA ILE A 599 3.69 -48.76 -8.18
C ILE A 599 3.50 -47.71 -7.09
N LEU A 600 4.20 -46.58 -7.21
CA LEU A 600 4.16 -45.44 -6.32
C LEU A 600 4.41 -44.17 -7.17
N PRO A 601 3.93 -42.99 -6.72
CA PRO A 601 4.21 -41.73 -7.42
C PRO A 601 5.72 -41.54 -7.68
N GLY A 602 6.10 -41.35 -8.95
CA GLY A 602 7.50 -41.19 -9.35
C GLY A 602 8.36 -42.47 -9.33
N ARG A 603 7.76 -43.64 -9.09
CA ARG A 603 8.48 -44.91 -8.98
C ARG A 603 7.89 -46.00 -9.88
N ASP A 604 8.64 -46.31 -10.94
CA ASP A 604 8.33 -47.42 -11.83
C ASP A 604 9.18 -48.63 -11.47
N GLY A 605 8.56 -49.82 -11.49
CA GLY A 605 9.27 -51.09 -11.45
C GLY A 605 9.07 -51.87 -12.74
N LEU A 606 10.01 -52.76 -13.04
CA LEU A 606 9.98 -53.59 -14.23
C LEU A 606 9.44 -54.97 -13.88
N VAL A 607 8.33 -55.36 -14.52
CA VAL A 607 7.90 -56.76 -14.58
C VAL A 607 8.54 -57.39 -15.81
N HIS A 608 9.52 -58.27 -15.59
CA HIS A 608 10.19 -58.96 -16.70
C HIS A 608 9.25 -59.97 -17.38
N ILE A 609 9.37 -60.15 -18.71
CA ILE A 609 8.49 -61.02 -19.51
C ILE A 609 8.41 -62.46 -18.97
N SER A 610 9.51 -62.96 -18.39
CA SER A 610 9.54 -64.31 -17.79
C SER A 610 8.62 -64.48 -16.57
N LYS A 611 8.26 -63.38 -15.90
CA LYS A 611 7.42 -63.38 -14.70
C LYS A 611 5.93 -63.28 -15.03
N LEU A 612 5.56 -62.86 -16.24
CA LEU A 612 4.17 -62.69 -16.67
C LEU A 612 3.48 -64.02 -17.05
N GLY A 613 4.25 -65.07 -17.33
CA GLY A 613 3.73 -66.31 -17.91
C GLY A 613 3.22 -67.36 -16.94
N LYS A 614 3.44 -67.19 -15.62
CA LYS A 614 3.16 -68.23 -14.59
C LYS A 614 3.58 -69.65 -15.05
N GLY A 615 4.76 -69.77 -15.67
CA GLY A 615 5.29 -71.04 -16.18
C GLY A 615 4.99 -71.37 -17.65
N LYS A 616 4.16 -70.57 -18.36
CA LYS A 616 3.98 -70.64 -19.82
C LYS A 616 4.90 -69.63 -20.52
N ARG A 617 5.51 -70.04 -21.63
CA ARG A 617 6.37 -69.15 -22.42
C ARG A 617 5.52 -68.16 -23.21
N ILE A 618 5.66 -66.88 -22.88
CA ILE A 618 5.04 -65.77 -23.62
C ILE A 618 6.06 -65.26 -24.64
N ASN A 619 5.61 -64.98 -25.86
CA ASN A 619 6.46 -64.43 -26.91
C ASN A 619 6.47 -62.90 -26.90
N ASN A 620 5.32 -62.24 -26.67
CA ASN A 620 5.23 -60.79 -26.55
C ASN A 620 4.50 -60.37 -25.25
N VAL A 621 5.01 -59.32 -24.58
CA VAL A 621 4.37 -58.76 -23.38
C VAL A 621 2.96 -58.24 -23.68
N GLU A 622 2.74 -57.77 -24.90
CA GLU A 622 1.44 -57.28 -25.41
C GLU A 622 0.36 -58.37 -25.44
N ASP A 623 0.75 -59.65 -25.44
CA ASP A 623 -0.20 -60.77 -25.43
C ASP A 623 -0.91 -60.93 -24.06
N VAL A 624 -0.40 -60.28 -23.01
CA VAL A 624 -0.84 -60.45 -21.61
C VAL A 624 -1.06 -59.15 -20.83
N LEU A 625 -0.49 -58.04 -21.30
CA LEU A 625 -0.63 -56.73 -20.67
C LEU A 625 -0.99 -55.67 -21.71
N THR A 626 -1.93 -54.80 -21.36
CA THR A 626 -2.25 -53.60 -22.14
C THR A 626 -1.73 -52.34 -21.44
N LEU A 627 -1.39 -51.32 -22.25
CA LEU A 627 -0.96 -50.03 -21.71
C LEU A 627 -2.11 -49.43 -20.88
N GLY A 628 -1.81 -49.02 -19.64
CA GLY A 628 -2.78 -48.48 -18.71
C GLY A 628 -3.53 -49.52 -17.86
N GLN A 629 -3.28 -50.83 -18.03
CA GLN A 629 -3.87 -51.89 -17.22
C GLN A 629 -3.42 -51.85 -15.77
N GLU A 630 -4.34 -52.10 -14.83
CA GLU A 630 -4.01 -52.29 -13.41
C GLU A 630 -3.59 -53.74 -13.12
N ILE A 631 -2.50 -53.90 -12.38
CA ILE A 631 -1.90 -55.19 -12.00
C ILE A 631 -1.37 -55.10 -10.56
N GLU A 632 -1.67 -56.12 -9.74
CA GLU A 632 -1.04 -56.26 -8.43
C GLU A 632 0.35 -56.89 -8.57
N VAL A 633 1.35 -56.23 -8.01
CA VAL A 633 2.77 -56.61 -8.15
C VAL A 633 3.46 -56.60 -6.79
N VAL A 634 4.37 -57.55 -6.59
CA VAL A 634 5.26 -57.64 -5.42
C VAL A 634 6.63 -57.14 -5.80
N VAL A 635 7.23 -56.33 -4.93
CA VAL A 635 8.62 -55.90 -5.07
C VAL A 635 9.54 -57.07 -4.72
N GLU A 636 10.22 -57.63 -5.72
CA GLU A 636 11.10 -58.79 -5.55
C GLU A 636 12.49 -58.36 -5.07
N GLU A 637 13.04 -57.32 -5.69
CA GLU A 637 14.38 -56.84 -5.40
C GLU A 637 14.51 -55.36 -5.80
N ILE A 638 15.33 -54.61 -5.06
CA ILE A 638 15.74 -53.26 -5.42
C ILE A 638 17.25 -53.30 -5.58
N ASP A 639 17.74 -53.03 -6.78
CA ASP A 639 19.19 -53.08 -7.06
C ASP A 639 19.93 -51.88 -6.44
N GLU A 640 21.28 -51.94 -6.41
CA GLU A 640 22.14 -50.87 -5.88
C GLU A 640 21.99 -49.52 -6.63
N LYS A 641 21.39 -49.52 -7.82
CA LYS A 641 21.09 -48.33 -8.63
C LYS A 641 19.63 -47.87 -8.47
N GLY A 642 18.89 -48.48 -7.57
CA GLY A 642 17.51 -48.16 -7.27
C GLY A 642 16.52 -48.58 -8.36
N LYS A 643 16.79 -49.60 -9.18
CA LYS A 643 15.77 -50.20 -10.06
C LYS A 643 14.96 -51.23 -9.29
N VAL A 644 13.64 -51.18 -9.46
CA VAL A 644 12.70 -52.06 -8.75
C VAL A 644 12.31 -53.22 -9.67
N SER A 645 12.64 -54.44 -9.27
CA SER A 645 12.16 -55.66 -9.93
C SER A 645 10.81 -56.06 -9.36
N LEU A 646 9.83 -56.28 -10.23
CA LEU A 646 8.47 -56.61 -9.86
C LEU A 646 8.08 -58.00 -10.36
N THR A 647 7.34 -58.73 -9.53
CA THR A 647 6.68 -59.99 -9.92
C THR A 647 5.18 -59.87 -9.67
N PRO A 648 4.30 -60.25 -10.61
CA PRO A 648 2.86 -60.25 -10.39
C PRO A 648 2.46 -61.11 -9.19
N THR A 649 1.42 -60.72 -8.45
CA THR A 649 0.89 -61.56 -7.37
C THR A 649 0.29 -62.87 -7.90
N ASP A 650 0.18 -63.86 -7.02
CA ASP A 650 -0.51 -65.11 -7.34
C ASP A 650 -1.98 -64.91 -7.73
N ALA A 651 -2.58 -63.77 -7.36
CA ALA A 651 -3.95 -63.41 -7.72
C ALA A 651 -4.11 -62.93 -9.16
N TRP A 652 -3.06 -62.37 -9.79
CA TRP A 652 -3.13 -61.90 -11.17
C TRP A 652 -3.08 -63.05 -12.17
N ASN A 653 -4.03 -63.15 -13.10
CA ASN A 653 -4.08 -64.21 -14.10
C ASN A 653 -4.02 -63.62 -15.52
N PRO A 654 -3.05 -64.01 -16.37
CA PRO A 654 -2.95 -63.48 -17.72
C PRO A 654 -4.13 -63.95 -18.56
N VAL A 655 -4.88 -63.01 -19.13
CA VAL A 655 -5.92 -63.29 -20.13
C VAL A 655 -5.23 -63.37 -21.49
N ILE A 656 -4.92 -64.59 -21.93
CA ILE A 656 -4.28 -64.84 -23.23
C ILE A 656 -5.38 -64.93 -24.30
N ALA A 657 -5.35 -64.06 -25.31
CA ALA A 657 -6.23 -64.17 -26.46
C ALA A 657 -5.80 -65.37 -27.35
N GLU A 658 -6.64 -66.40 -27.45
CA GLU A 658 -6.40 -67.55 -28.34
C GLU A 658 -6.62 -67.17 -29.82
N GLY A 659 -5.58 -67.26 -30.64
CA GLY A 659 -5.62 -66.99 -32.08
C GLY A 659 -6.20 -68.16 -32.89
N ALA A 660 -7.16 -67.86 -33.78
CA ALA A 660 -7.70 -68.77 -34.76
C ALA A 660 -6.81 -68.86 -36.01
N GLY A 661 -6.45 -70.09 -36.43
CA GLY A 661 -5.68 -70.36 -37.63
C GLY A 661 -6.42 -71.22 -38.66
N GLY A 662 -6.66 -70.63 -39.83
CA GLY A 662 -6.35 -71.23 -41.15
C GLY A 662 -7.41 -72.05 -41.90
N SER A 663 -7.77 -71.60 -43.12
CA SER A 663 -7.84 -72.48 -44.29
C SER A 663 -7.68 -71.72 -45.62
N HIS A 664 -6.96 -72.36 -46.56
CA HIS A 664 -6.53 -71.90 -47.88
C HIS A 664 -7.65 -71.81 -48.93
N GLY A 665 -7.43 -70.99 -49.97
CA GLY A 665 -8.02 -71.24 -51.30
C GLY A 665 -8.03 -70.02 -52.22
N SER A 666 -7.23 -70.06 -53.29
CA SER A 666 -7.01 -68.95 -54.23
C SER A 666 -8.01 -68.91 -55.41
N SER A 667 -8.11 -67.72 -56.00
CA SER A 667 -8.53 -67.38 -57.38
C SER A 667 -10.04 -67.24 -57.66
N SER A 668 -10.47 -66.03 -58.02
CA SER A 668 -10.54 -65.59 -59.42
C SER A 668 -10.91 -64.10 -59.52
N ARG A 669 -10.33 -63.43 -60.53
CA ARG A 669 -10.68 -62.07 -60.96
C ARG A 669 -11.93 -62.13 -61.86
N ARG A 670 -12.85 -61.17 -61.72
CA ARG A 670 -13.47 -60.41 -62.83
C ARG A 670 -14.45 -59.33 -62.34
N SER A 671 -14.04 -58.09 -62.60
CA SER A 671 -14.77 -56.91 -63.15
C SER A 671 -16.29 -56.80 -63.11
N ASP A 672 -16.69 -55.57 -62.73
CA ASP A 672 -17.85 -54.73 -63.11
C ASP A 672 -19.25 -55.24 -62.70
N ASP A 673 -20.09 -54.47 -62.00
CA ASP A 673 -20.78 -53.26 -62.47
C ASP A 673 -21.71 -52.71 -61.36
N GLU A 674 -22.25 -51.53 -61.62
CA GLU A 674 -23.04 -50.57 -60.85
C GLU A 674 -24.22 -51.06 -59.97
N GLY A 675 -24.51 -50.25 -58.93
CA GLY A 675 -25.87 -49.75 -58.71
C GLY A 675 -26.57 -50.07 -57.38
N GLY A 676 -26.69 -49.06 -56.51
CA GLY A 676 -27.99 -48.73 -55.88
C GLY A 676 -28.30 -49.15 -54.44
N SER A 677 -28.36 -48.14 -53.57
CA SER A 677 -29.40 -47.89 -52.55
C SER A 677 -29.44 -48.65 -51.21
N SER A 678 -29.41 -47.80 -50.16
CA SER A 678 -30.16 -47.81 -48.89
C SER A 678 -29.66 -48.59 -47.66
N ALA A 679 -29.32 -47.77 -46.66
CA ALA A 679 -29.80 -47.77 -45.27
C ALA A 679 -29.25 -48.78 -44.23
N ALA A 680 -28.45 -48.18 -43.34
CA ALA A 680 -28.48 -48.26 -41.88
C ALA A 680 -27.59 -49.28 -41.13
N ALA A 681 -26.85 -48.69 -40.17
CA ALA A 681 -26.36 -49.17 -38.88
C ALA A 681 -24.97 -49.84 -38.78
N GLU A 682 -24.08 -49.04 -38.18
CA GLU A 682 -22.96 -49.32 -37.27
C GLU A 682 -21.63 -49.92 -37.77
N GLY A 683 -20.54 -49.18 -37.49
CA GLY A 683 -19.23 -49.72 -37.16
C GLY A 683 -18.10 -49.41 -38.16
N GLY A 684 -17.18 -48.51 -37.80
CA GLY A 684 -15.92 -48.37 -38.55
C GLY A 684 -15.14 -47.10 -38.20
N ALA A 685 -14.17 -47.24 -37.31
CA ALA A 685 -13.20 -46.22 -36.94
C ALA A 685 -12.43 -45.69 -38.16
N VAL A 686 -12.34 -44.37 -38.26
CA VAL A 686 -11.31 -43.66 -39.02
C VAL A 686 -10.53 -42.83 -38.02
N ALA A 687 -9.22 -43.06 -37.98
CA ALA A 687 -8.26 -42.25 -37.26
C ALA A 687 -8.34 -40.81 -37.80
N VAL A 688 -8.69 -39.87 -36.94
CA VAL A 688 -8.55 -38.45 -37.22
C VAL A 688 -7.52 -37.92 -36.23
N SER A 689 -6.41 -37.47 -36.79
CA SER A 689 -5.33 -36.77 -36.11
C SER A 689 -5.90 -35.51 -35.46
N PHE A 690 -5.76 -35.38 -34.14
CA PHE A 690 -6.26 -34.25 -33.35
C PHE A 690 -5.51 -32.93 -33.65
N ASP A 691 -4.46 -32.98 -34.48
CA ASP A 691 -3.64 -31.82 -34.83
C ASP A 691 -4.24 -30.98 -35.98
N ASP A 692 -5.10 -31.54 -36.84
CA ASP A 692 -5.60 -30.84 -38.03
C ASP A 692 -6.90 -30.02 -37.79
N GLU A 693 -7.64 -30.29 -36.71
CA GLU A 693 -8.87 -29.56 -36.36
C GLU A 693 -8.59 -28.38 -35.40
N PHE A 694 -7.44 -28.39 -34.72
CA PHE A 694 -7.01 -27.30 -33.83
C PHE A 694 -6.37 -26.13 -34.60
N ASP A 695 -5.62 -26.41 -35.68
CA ASP A 695 -5.00 -25.37 -36.52
C ASP A 695 -6.02 -24.65 -37.43
N ALA A 696 -7.16 -25.27 -37.74
CA ALA A 696 -8.25 -24.65 -38.51
C ALA A 696 -9.12 -23.69 -37.67
N GLU A 697 -9.19 -23.90 -36.35
CA GLU A 697 -9.93 -23.02 -35.43
C GLU A 697 -9.10 -21.80 -35.01
N LEU A 698 -7.76 -21.91 -35.00
CA LEU A 698 -6.84 -20.81 -34.66
C LEU A 698 -6.64 -19.77 -35.79
N ALA A 699 -6.84 -20.15 -37.06
CA ALA A 699 -6.73 -19.25 -38.21
C ALA A 699 -7.96 -18.35 -38.44
N GLY A 700 -9.07 -18.60 -37.73
CA GLY A 700 -10.30 -17.82 -37.81
C GLY A 700 -10.36 -16.61 -36.88
N GLU A 701 -9.65 -16.64 -35.74
CA GLU A 701 -9.71 -15.57 -34.72
C GLU A 701 -8.44 -14.71 -34.59
N LEU A 702 -7.29 -15.15 -35.10
CA LEU A 702 -6.04 -14.38 -35.05
C LEU A 702 -5.39 -14.33 -36.43
N GLY A 703 -5.44 -13.15 -37.06
CA GLY A 703 -4.79 -12.90 -38.34
C GLY A 703 -3.28 -13.11 -38.30
N ASP A 704 -2.77 -13.58 -39.44
CA ASP A 704 -1.39 -13.90 -39.80
C ASP A 704 -0.31 -12.98 -39.16
N LEU A 705 0.47 -13.56 -38.26
CA LEU A 705 1.80 -13.07 -37.90
C LEU A 705 2.81 -14.20 -38.13
N GLY A 706 3.07 -14.47 -39.41
CA GLY A 706 4.09 -15.43 -39.86
C GLY A 706 5.51 -15.16 -39.28
N PRO A 707 6.35 -16.21 -39.13
CA PRO A 707 7.65 -16.12 -38.49
C PRO A 707 8.84 -16.17 -39.47
N GLY A 708 9.97 -15.57 -39.04
CA GLY A 708 11.36 -16.03 -39.27
C GLY A 708 11.91 -15.98 -40.70
N GLY A 709 13.18 -15.66 -40.96
CA GLY A 709 14.35 -15.46 -40.12
C GLY A 709 15.59 -15.31 -41.02
N GLU A 710 16.66 -14.81 -40.41
CA GLU A 710 18.09 -14.95 -40.78
C GLU A 710 18.61 -14.53 -42.16
N ALA A 711 19.51 -13.54 -42.17
CA ALA A 711 20.93 -13.69 -42.52
C ALA A 711 21.52 -12.44 -43.20
N GLY A 712 22.75 -12.09 -42.81
CA GLY A 712 23.73 -11.53 -43.74
C GLY A 712 23.91 -10.00 -43.70
N GLY A 713 25.11 -9.57 -43.34
CA GLY A 713 25.49 -8.16 -43.31
C GLY A 713 25.80 -7.54 -44.68
N HIS A 714 26.25 -6.28 -44.59
CA HIS A 714 26.93 -5.40 -45.56
C HIS A 714 26.19 -4.16 -46.07
N GLU A 715 26.76 -3.03 -45.62
CA GLU A 715 27.18 -1.84 -46.37
C GLU A 715 26.18 -1.03 -47.23
N ARG A 716 26.09 0.24 -46.78
CA ARG A 716 26.23 1.50 -47.55
C ARG A 716 25.07 2.00 -48.42
N ASN A 717 24.94 3.32 -48.27
CA ASN A 717 24.73 4.34 -49.29
C ASN A 717 23.30 4.84 -49.60
N ASP A 718 23.15 6.12 -49.25
CA ASP A 718 22.82 7.24 -50.14
C ASP A 718 21.38 7.43 -50.68
N ARG A 719 20.94 8.68 -50.46
CA ARG A 719 20.13 9.52 -51.36
C ARG A 719 18.66 9.16 -51.55
N GLY A 720 17.83 9.98 -50.90
CA GLY A 720 17.24 11.14 -51.56
C GLY A 720 15.92 10.94 -52.33
N GLY A 721 15.08 11.97 -52.22
CA GLY A 721 14.22 12.38 -53.33
C GLY A 721 12.74 11.99 -53.23
N ASP A 722 11.95 12.92 -52.68
CA ASP A 722 10.95 13.68 -53.46
C ASP A 722 10.05 12.88 -54.43
N ARG A 723 8.73 12.84 -54.15
CA ARG A 723 7.68 13.49 -54.97
C ARG A 723 6.28 12.91 -54.72
N GLY A 724 5.38 13.80 -54.32
CA GLY A 724 4.22 14.17 -55.12
C GLY A 724 3.04 13.19 -55.26
N GLY A 725 1.93 13.55 -54.61
CA GLY A 725 0.83 14.17 -55.35
C GLY A 725 -0.48 13.39 -55.53
N ARG A 726 -1.58 14.15 -55.30
CA ARG A 726 -3.00 13.95 -55.72
C ARG A 726 -3.78 12.87 -54.96
N GLY A 727 -5.03 13.08 -54.53
CA GLY A 727 -5.97 14.19 -54.67
C GLY A 727 -7.43 13.67 -54.57
N GLY A 728 -8.32 14.49 -54.01
CA GLY A 728 -9.80 14.32 -54.02
C GLY A 728 -10.35 13.38 -52.92
N ASP A 729 -11.48 13.62 -52.26
CA ASP A 729 -12.62 14.46 -52.60
C ASP A 729 -13.55 14.70 -51.36
N ARG A 730 -14.22 15.86 -51.37
CA ARG A 730 -15.57 16.22 -50.84
C ARG A 730 -15.99 16.18 -49.35
N GLY A 731 -16.36 17.40 -48.91
CA GLY A 731 -17.65 17.74 -48.26
C GLY A 731 -17.51 18.17 -46.79
N GLY A 732 -18.00 19.30 -46.28
CA GLY A 732 -18.81 20.40 -46.81
C GLY A 732 -19.58 21.06 -45.64
N ARG A 733 -19.65 22.41 -45.62
CA ARG A 733 -20.42 23.32 -44.73
C ARG A 733 -19.82 23.50 -43.31
N GLY A 734 -19.48 24.70 -42.81
CA GLY A 734 -20.05 26.06 -42.94
C GLY A 734 -20.47 26.50 -41.53
N GLY A 735 -20.25 27.69 -40.98
CA GLY A 735 -19.56 28.90 -41.39
C GLY A 735 -19.45 29.81 -40.15
N ASP A 736 -19.11 31.08 -40.41
CA ASP A 736 -19.22 32.26 -39.54
C ASP A 736 -18.03 32.63 -38.62
N ARG A 737 -17.17 33.51 -39.17
CA ARG A 737 -16.51 34.65 -38.50
C ARG A 737 -15.97 35.59 -39.58
N GLY A 738 -16.62 36.73 -39.77
CA GLY A 738 -16.21 37.80 -40.68
C GLY A 738 -16.16 39.16 -39.97
N GLY A 739 -15.22 40.00 -40.38
CA GLY A 739 -14.99 41.37 -39.88
C GLY A 739 -13.51 41.56 -39.52
N ASP A 740 -12.57 41.60 -40.46
CA ASP A 740 -12.29 42.56 -41.54
C ASP A 740 -11.46 43.79 -41.10
N ARG A 741 -10.41 44.01 -41.91
CA ARG A 741 -9.62 45.23 -42.19
C ARG A 741 -8.60 45.82 -41.20
N GLY A 742 -7.35 45.70 -41.67
CA GLY A 742 -6.45 46.84 -41.96
C GLY A 742 -5.41 47.09 -40.86
N GLY A 743 -4.10 47.12 -41.11
CA GLY A 743 -3.34 47.35 -42.33
C GLY A 743 -2.25 48.37 -42.02
N ARG A 744 -1.02 48.07 -42.46
CA ARG A 744 0.16 48.95 -42.67
C ARG A 744 1.31 48.91 -41.65
N ARG A 745 2.39 48.31 -42.18
CA ARG A 745 3.73 48.90 -42.48
C ARG A 745 4.76 49.09 -41.35
N ARG A 746 5.82 48.28 -41.56
CA ARG A 746 7.25 48.63 -41.77
C ARG A 746 8.14 48.98 -40.57
N HIS A 747 9.22 48.18 -40.49
CA HIS A 747 10.62 48.50 -40.15
C HIS A 747 10.85 49.37 -38.91
N ARG A 748 11.50 48.86 -37.86
CA ARG A 748 12.85 48.28 -37.86
C ARG A 748 13.02 47.33 -36.68
#